data_AF-A0A7R9EQV0-F1
#
_entry.id   AF-A0A7R9EQV0-F1
#
_cell.length_a   1.000
_cell.length_b   1.000
_cell.length_c   1.000
_cell.angle_alpha   90.00
_cell.angle_beta   90.00
_cell.angle_gamma   90.00
#
_symmetry.space_group_name_H-M   'P 1'
#
loop_
_entity.id
_entity.type
_entity.pdbx_description
1 polymer ?
#
loop_
_entity_poly.entity_id
_entity_poly.type
_entity_poly.pdbx_seq_one_letter_code
_entity_poly.pdbx_strand_id
1 'polypeptide(L)'
;MTRRGHNPGTLGTTVAPQHSYLAIPRSSQNGPRDPPRFDGHIWVKNNLGVTPKSGWSIDPFGHGSTVPYLLKASGFTGGTVIQRVHYAWKQWLAEQQMGDFLWRQNWDSDGHTEILTHNQPFDIYSIKHSCGPHPQVCLNFDFRKIPGEYTEYSLRAVPIDEYNVRQKAELLLEQYGRTGSLFPHNVVMMPLGDDFRYDHDIEWDQQYKNYKLLFDYINLNKEKYHAEAMFGTPSDYFEAVKERSKHFQSLRGDFFVYSDIFSEGRPAYWSGYFTTRPYWKILDRELEASLRSAEILYTLSLNKARQHGYNKTTQLLERDYERLSKARQSLALFQHHDAITGTSKAFVMHDYALKLFEGLQDTTYVQGRCAQTLLVKDPKNMHVGKFLVNRPPQPHVNFLLPDTDRESYEKLAQKVPLVVPRNEPRRVVLFNSLAQQRQDVVKVRVTTPHVRVLDSDGNVIPYQINPVWNLTHFTKNTKAANNNEGGDTNKDGTYLQMAKELFEVMFVADLPPLSLVTYVIDRVAEKNLESRAVVYCASCGKNVDDPSFVPPFEVKGMQAGDIQLENHRMKLLFDGRSGFLKAVTRKATGRTTQCGLQFAAYPSAQFHSGAYLFMPDPNSRETEREILSDEPSTKRTLQIVITSGSIASELAVIYHPILAHSVRIYHAAGPLSEGIYIENIIDFEAPPKNRETELFMRVVTDISNGDPPEFYSDLNGFQIQKRVKVERIGIEGNYFPITSMAYIQDSSRRLSLLVNHAQGAASWQPGWLEVMLDRRTLYDDSRGMGEGVVDNKRMLTKFWLLLEEVTGGDKKDSYSRPSLFAHHLSNGLLYPANLFVVEGMTETPPQKPSHQRHEKDLSLHKRVQLLTRSFPCDVHLLTLRSSPDPTYMQFPAAYALLVLHRQGYACDVGAGITIPQCSTELPNSRDDSSSPAFHKRTLFRDLKMHAISRTSLTGLHEWEKCKSLDDVQMKPMELTTLNITFVL
;
A
#
# COMPACT_ATOMS: atom_id res chain seq x y z
N MET A 1 -29.50 9.86 -41.56
CA MET A 1 -30.76 10.39 -41.01
C MET A 1 -31.15 9.61 -39.77
N THR A 2 -31.83 10.26 -38.81
CA THR A 2 -32.52 9.66 -37.64
C THR A 2 -31.80 8.52 -36.88
N ARG A 3 -30.90 8.90 -35.96
CA ARG A 3 -30.59 8.08 -34.77
C ARG A 3 -31.87 7.98 -33.90
N ARG A 4 -32.19 6.79 -33.38
CA ARG A 4 -33.00 6.62 -32.17
C ARG A 4 -32.16 5.89 -31.14
N GLY A 5 -32.21 6.35 -29.89
CA GLY A 5 -31.35 5.86 -28.82
C GLY A 5 -31.73 4.46 -28.32
N HIS A 6 -30.78 3.83 -27.64
CA HIS A 6 -31.01 2.72 -26.71
C HIS A 6 -30.47 3.13 -25.34
N ASN A 7 -31.18 2.73 -24.29
CA ASN A 7 -30.79 3.00 -22.90
C ASN A 7 -29.55 2.18 -22.51
N PRO A 8 -28.70 2.70 -21.60
CA PRO A 8 -27.55 1.96 -21.08
C PRO A 8 -28.02 0.91 -20.06
N GLY A 9 -28.17 -0.34 -20.52
CA GLY A 9 -28.30 -1.50 -19.65
C GLY A 9 -26.95 -1.86 -19.04
N THR A 10 -26.94 -2.17 -17.75
CA THR A 10 -25.76 -2.56 -16.95
C THR A 10 -24.98 -3.72 -17.56
N LEU A 11 -23.82 -3.38 -18.17
CA LEU A 11 -22.68 -4.26 -18.40
C LEU A 11 -21.44 -3.55 -17.80
N GLY A 12 -20.66 -4.30 -17.03
CA GLY A 12 -19.43 -3.81 -16.41
C GLY A 12 -18.56 -5.01 -16.09
N THR A 13 -17.33 -5.00 -16.60
CA THR A 13 -16.48 -6.18 -16.71
C THR A 13 -15.07 -5.91 -16.19
N THR A 14 -14.62 -6.80 -15.31
CA THR A 14 -13.22 -7.25 -15.09
C THR A 14 -12.11 -6.27 -14.65
N VAL A 15 -10.92 -6.81 -14.33
CA VAL A 15 -10.31 -7.05 -12.97
C VAL A 15 -9.00 -6.23 -12.65
N ALA A 16 -8.04 -6.72 -11.82
CA ALA A 16 -6.56 -6.44 -11.68
C ALA A 16 -5.90 -7.16 -10.44
N PRO A 17 -4.63 -6.97 -9.96
CA PRO A 17 -4.03 -7.80 -8.88
C PRO A 17 -4.17 -7.30 -7.43
N GLN A 18 -4.01 -8.24 -6.51
CA GLN A 18 -4.16 -8.10 -5.06
C GLN A 18 -2.86 -7.90 -4.29
N HIS A 19 -2.93 -7.10 -3.22
CA HIS A 19 -2.14 -7.33 -2.01
C HIS A 19 -2.90 -8.23 -1.04
N SER A 20 -2.29 -9.37 -0.68
CA SER A 20 -2.52 -10.16 0.55
C SER A 20 -3.93 -10.69 0.89
N TYR A 21 -5.01 -10.21 0.27
CA TYR A 21 -6.40 -10.54 0.60
C TYR A 21 -7.18 -10.82 -0.68
N LEU A 22 -7.57 -12.08 -0.85
CA LEU A 22 -8.26 -12.59 -2.03
C LEU A 22 -9.75 -12.67 -1.74
N ALA A 23 -10.49 -11.75 -2.33
CA ALA A 23 -11.95 -11.68 -2.26
C ALA A 23 -12.58 -12.69 -3.24
N ILE A 24 -13.72 -13.27 -2.85
CA ILE A 24 -14.54 -14.18 -3.66
C ILE A 24 -15.70 -13.37 -4.28
N PRO A 25 -16.14 -13.64 -5.52
CA PRO A 25 -17.23 -12.90 -6.14
C PRO A 25 -18.57 -13.07 -5.42
N ARG A 26 -19.44 -12.05 -5.49
CA ARG A 26 -20.81 -12.09 -4.97
C ARG A 26 -21.81 -12.58 -6.02
N SER A 27 -22.79 -13.37 -5.57
CA SER A 27 -24.13 -13.42 -6.17
C SER A 27 -25.13 -12.55 -5.37
N SER A 28 -26.40 -12.55 -5.76
CA SER A 28 -27.31 -11.40 -5.60
C SER A 28 -28.08 -11.30 -4.26
N GLN A 29 -28.37 -10.04 -3.90
CA GLN A 29 -29.39 -9.51 -2.96
C GLN A 29 -29.46 -10.03 -1.49
N ASN A 30 -29.29 -9.07 -0.55
CA ASN A 30 -29.73 -9.10 0.86
C ASN A 30 -29.23 -10.27 1.74
N GLY A 31 -27.90 -10.35 1.92
CA GLY A 31 -27.23 -11.17 2.94
C GLY A 31 -26.06 -10.44 3.61
N PRO A 32 -25.47 -10.98 4.71
CA PRO A 32 -24.38 -10.33 5.45
C PRO A 32 -23.09 -10.19 4.62
N ARG A 33 -22.20 -9.29 5.05
CA ARG A 33 -21.00 -8.89 4.29
C ARG A 33 -19.85 -9.87 4.52
N ASP A 34 -19.40 -10.56 3.47
CA ASP A 34 -18.29 -11.51 3.55
C ASP A 34 -16.92 -10.83 3.82
N PRO A 35 -16.07 -11.39 4.71
CA PRO A 35 -14.85 -10.72 5.18
C PRO A 35 -13.51 -11.23 4.58
N PRO A 36 -12.37 -10.49 4.76
CA PRO A 36 -11.01 -10.71 4.19
C PRO A 36 -10.46 -12.13 4.18
N ARG A 37 -9.48 -12.51 3.31
CA ARG A 37 -8.82 -13.85 3.31
C ARG A 37 -8.60 -14.50 4.71
N PHE A 38 -8.06 -13.77 5.70
CA PHE A 38 -8.02 -14.23 7.10
C PHE A 38 -9.42 -14.47 7.70
N ASP A 39 -10.18 -13.38 7.85
CA ASP A 39 -11.51 -13.36 8.47
C ASP A 39 -12.54 -14.21 7.70
N GLY A 40 -12.29 -14.49 6.42
CA GLY A 40 -13.08 -15.20 5.42
C GLY A 40 -12.74 -16.69 5.39
N HIS A 41 -11.47 -17.08 5.56
CA HIS A 41 -11.14 -18.46 5.93
C HIS A 41 -11.73 -18.78 7.31
N ILE A 42 -11.67 -17.84 8.27
CA ILE A 42 -12.34 -17.96 9.58
C ILE A 42 -13.87 -18.01 9.43
N TRP A 43 -14.46 -17.17 8.56
CA TRP A 43 -15.90 -17.15 8.33
C TRP A 43 -16.38 -18.44 7.68
N VAL A 44 -15.70 -18.93 6.63
CA VAL A 44 -15.99 -20.23 5.99
C VAL A 44 -15.83 -21.35 7.01
N LYS A 45 -14.82 -21.29 7.88
CA LYS A 45 -14.64 -22.31 8.92
C LYS A 45 -15.75 -22.29 9.97
N ASN A 46 -16.15 -21.12 10.45
CA ASN A 46 -17.13 -20.97 11.52
C ASN A 46 -18.57 -21.18 11.03
N ASN A 47 -18.90 -20.74 9.81
CA ASN A 47 -20.27 -20.77 9.28
C ASN A 47 -20.55 -22.00 8.40
N LEU A 48 -19.54 -22.52 7.68
CA LEU A 48 -19.69 -23.67 6.78
C LEU A 48 -18.93 -24.92 7.24
N GLY A 49 -18.10 -24.84 8.29
CA GLY A 49 -17.29 -25.96 8.81
C GLY A 49 -16.06 -26.33 7.96
N VAL A 50 -15.94 -25.76 6.76
CA VAL A 50 -14.94 -26.10 5.73
C VAL A 50 -13.62 -25.33 5.94
N THR A 51 -12.50 -25.93 5.52
CA THR A 51 -11.25 -25.20 5.27
C THR A 51 -10.85 -25.36 3.81
N PRO A 52 -10.73 -24.29 3.00
CA PRO A 52 -10.30 -24.39 1.61
C PRO A 52 -8.91 -25.05 1.47
N LYS A 53 -8.76 -25.98 0.53
CA LYS A 53 -7.49 -26.67 0.23
C LYS A 53 -6.78 -26.14 -1.02
N SER A 54 -7.53 -25.52 -1.94
CA SER A 54 -7.10 -25.18 -3.29
C SER A 54 -7.37 -23.71 -3.59
N GLY A 55 -6.38 -23.01 -4.15
CA GLY A 55 -6.50 -21.60 -4.57
C GLY A 55 -7.10 -21.45 -5.95
N TRP A 56 -7.83 -20.36 -6.18
CA TRP A 56 -8.43 -20.02 -7.47
C TRP A 56 -8.21 -18.52 -7.75
N SER A 57 -7.40 -18.21 -8.75
CA SER A 57 -6.93 -16.86 -9.08
C SER A 57 -6.94 -16.66 -10.60
N ILE A 58 -8.14 -16.71 -11.18
CA ILE A 58 -8.36 -16.74 -12.63
C ILE A 58 -8.29 -15.37 -13.32
N ASP A 59 -8.05 -14.29 -12.60
CA ASP A 59 -8.36 -12.97 -13.14
C ASP A 59 -7.39 -11.84 -12.76
N PRO A 60 -6.63 -11.87 -11.64
CA PRO A 60 -5.52 -10.94 -11.43
C PRO A 60 -4.55 -10.79 -12.62
N PHE A 61 -4.21 -9.56 -12.98
CA PHE A 61 -3.48 -9.21 -14.24
C PHE A 61 -1.99 -9.48 -14.17
N GLY A 62 -1.63 -10.75 -14.24
CA GLY A 62 -0.30 -11.19 -13.90
C GLY A 62 -0.25 -11.58 -12.42
N HIS A 63 0.63 -12.53 -12.12
CA HIS A 63 0.66 -13.22 -10.83
C HIS A 63 2.06 -13.14 -10.23
N GLY A 64 2.17 -12.57 -9.04
CA GLY A 64 3.41 -12.56 -8.25
C GLY A 64 3.56 -13.82 -7.38
N SER A 65 4.80 -14.26 -7.20
CA SER A 65 5.18 -15.43 -6.37
C SER A 65 4.74 -15.34 -4.90
N THR A 66 4.52 -14.13 -4.37
CA THR A 66 4.08 -13.91 -2.98
C THR A 66 2.71 -14.54 -2.68
N VAL A 67 1.73 -14.48 -3.60
CA VAL A 67 0.39 -15.04 -3.35
C VAL A 67 0.40 -16.57 -3.15
N PRO A 68 1.06 -17.38 -4.00
CA PRO A 68 1.32 -18.80 -3.79
C PRO A 68 1.93 -19.10 -2.41
N TYR A 69 2.95 -18.34 -2.00
CA TYR A 69 3.58 -18.49 -0.68
C TYR A 69 2.59 -18.25 0.47
N LEU A 70 1.78 -17.19 0.39
CA LEU A 70 0.75 -16.90 1.39
C LEU A 70 -0.33 -17.99 1.46
N LEU A 71 -0.67 -18.65 0.34
CA LEU A 71 -1.59 -19.80 0.33
C LEU A 71 -0.95 -21.02 1.02
N LYS A 72 0.29 -21.36 0.66
CA LYS A 72 1.06 -22.44 1.29
C LYS A 72 1.19 -22.23 2.80
N ALA A 73 1.58 -21.04 3.24
CA ALA A 73 1.67 -20.65 4.65
C ALA A 73 0.30 -20.68 5.37
N SER A 74 -0.81 -20.49 4.65
CA SER A 74 -2.17 -20.61 5.19
C SER A 74 -2.63 -22.06 5.38
N GLY A 75 -1.86 -23.06 4.92
CA GLY A 75 -2.19 -24.49 5.02
C GLY A 75 -2.77 -25.12 3.75
N PHE A 76 -2.66 -24.47 2.58
CA PHE A 76 -3.19 -25.01 1.33
C PHE A 76 -2.35 -26.19 0.85
N THR A 77 -3.00 -27.32 0.61
CA THR A 77 -2.39 -28.61 0.23
C THR A 77 -2.89 -29.15 -1.10
N GLY A 78 -4.02 -28.64 -1.61
CA GLY A 78 -4.59 -28.99 -2.91
C GLY A 78 -3.74 -28.46 -4.05
N GLY A 79 -3.52 -27.15 -4.11
CA GLY A 79 -2.77 -26.48 -5.17
C GLY A 79 -3.31 -25.07 -5.39
N THR A 80 -2.99 -24.44 -6.51
CA THR A 80 -3.61 -23.16 -6.91
C THR A 80 -3.76 -23.03 -8.41
N VAL A 81 -4.86 -22.42 -8.86
CA VAL A 81 -5.13 -22.17 -10.27
C VAL A 81 -4.85 -20.71 -10.61
N ILE A 82 -4.14 -20.48 -11.72
CA ILE A 82 -3.89 -19.16 -12.31
C ILE A 82 -4.31 -19.13 -13.78
N GLN A 83 -4.51 -17.93 -14.31
CA GLN A 83 -5.02 -17.72 -15.68
C GLN A 83 -4.25 -16.63 -16.41
N ARG A 84 -4.33 -15.36 -15.98
CA ARG A 84 -3.81 -14.23 -16.76
C ARG A 84 -2.29 -14.10 -16.66
N VAL A 85 -1.64 -14.96 -17.43
CA VAL A 85 -0.22 -14.98 -17.74
C VAL A 85 -0.06 -14.49 -19.19
N HIS A 86 1.04 -13.78 -19.48
CA HIS A 86 1.33 -13.25 -20.82
C HIS A 86 1.20 -14.33 -21.91
N TYR A 87 0.57 -14.02 -23.04
CA TYR A 87 0.26 -14.99 -24.11
C TYR A 87 1.48 -15.86 -24.54
N ALA A 88 2.65 -15.25 -24.76
CA ALA A 88 3.88 -15.98 -25.08
C ALA A 88 4.36 -16.95 -23.99
N TRP A 89 4.12 -16.66 -22.70
CA TRP A 89 4.39 -17.61 -21.61
C TRP A 89 3.43 -18.79 -21.65
N LYS A 90 2.14 -18.57 -21.98
CA LYS A 90 1.17 -19.67 -22.17
C LYS A 90 1.58 -20.59 -23.31
N GLN A 91 1.99 -20.01 -24.46
CA GLN A 91 2.52 -20.78 -25.59
C GLN A 91 3.74 -21.61 -25.17
N TRP A 92 4.73 -21.01 -24.52
CA TRP A 92 5.92 -21.73 -24.08
C TRP A 92 5.60 -22.85 -23.07
N LEU A 93 4.75 -22.58 -22.07
CA LEU A 93 4.32 -23.60 -21.10
C LEU A 93 3.59 -24.76 -21.80
N ALA A 94 2.76 -24.48 -22.80
CA ALA A 94 2.09 -25.50 -23.60
C ALA A 94 3.07 -26.34 -24.44
N GLU A 95 4.05 -25.70 -25.10
CA GLU A 95 5.11 -26.36 -25.86
C GLU A 95 6.01 -27.25 -25.00
N GLN A 96 6.28 -26.86 -23.74
CA GLN A 96 7.05 -27.67 -22.78
C GLN A 96 6.21 -28.70 -22.01
N GLN A 97 4.88 -28.76 -22.24
CA GLN A 97 3.92 -29.50 -21.42
C GLN A 97 3.99 -29.18 -19.91
N MET A 98 4.30 -27.93 -19.58
CA MET A 98 4.47 -27.40 -18.22
C MET A 98 3.24 -26.61 -17.73
N GLY A 99 2.03 -27.01 -18.14
CA GLY A 99 0.79 -26.40 -17.66
C GLY A 99 0.60 -26.53 -16.14
N ASP A 100 1.13 -27.60 -15.53
CA ASP A 100 1.23 -27.79 -14.08
C ASP A 100 2.70 -27.79 -13.63
N PHE A 101 3.01 -26.96 -12.63
CA PHE A 101 4.37 -26.78 -12.11
C PHE A 101 4.39 -26.51 -10.61
N LEU A 102 5.53 -26.74 -9.96
CA LEU A 102 5.75 -26.37 -8.56
C LEU A 102 6.25 -24.92 -8.50
N TRP A 103 5.43 -24.00 -8.01
CA TRP A 103 5.84 -22.59 -7.91
C TRP A 103 6.58 -22.36 -6.59
N ARG A 104 7.83 -21.91 -6.70
CA ARG A 104 8.80 -21.80 -5.61
C ARG A 104 9.29 -20.36 -5.45
N GLN A 105 9.60 -19.95 -4.22
CA GLN A 105 10.20 -18.65 -3.96
C GLN A 105 11.68 -18.58 -4.36
N ASN A 106 12.18 -17.40 -4.69
CA ASN A 106 13.55 -17.22 -5.19
C ASN A 106 14.63 -17.59 -4.16
N TRP A 107 14.38 -17.34 -2.86
CA TRP A 107 15.29 -17.67 -1.76
C TRP A 107 15.21 -19.11 -1.28
N ASP A 108 14.19 -19.86 -1.70
CA ASP A 108 13.95 -21.21 -1.18
C ASP A 108 14.97 -22.20 -1.76
N SER A 109 15.85 -22.73 -0.91
CA SER A 109 16.89 -23.70 -1.25
C SER A 109 16.48 -25.16 -1.03
N ASP A 110 15.49 -25.45 -0.17
CA ASP A 110 15.07 -26.82 0.19
C ASP A 110 13.71 -27.25 -0.44
N GLY A 111 12.90 -26.31 -0.91
CA GLY A 111 11.61 -26.55 -1.59
C GLY A 111 10.38 -26.44 -0.68
N HIS A 112 10.55 -26.05 0.59
CA HIS A 112 9.44 -25.97 1.55
C HIS A 112 8.31 -25.01 1.10
N THR A 113 8.60 -24.01 0.27
CA THR A 113 7.60 -23.05 -0.24
C THR A 113 6.78 -23.56 -1.41
N GLU A 114 7.13 -24.69 -2.01
CA GLU A 114 6.54 -25.16 -3.27
C GLU A 114 5.04 -25.46 -3.14
N ILE A 115 4.25 -24.92 -4.06
CA ILE A 115 2.83 -25.22 -4.23
C ILE A 115 2.55 -25.57 -5.70
N LEU A 116 1.87 -26.69 -5.92
CA LEU A 116 1.45 -27.12 -7.25
C LEU A 116 0.49 -26.08 -7.82
N THR A 117 0.88 -25.53 -8.97
CA THR A 117 0.20 -24.43 -9.66
C THR A 117 -0.22 -24.90 -11.04
N HIS A 118 -1.50 -24.74 -11.34
CA HIS A 118 -2.07 -24.98 -12.66
C HIS A 118 -2.22 -23.65 -13.40
N ASN A 119 -1.55 -23.49 -14.54
CA ASN A 119 -1.81 -22.41 -15.47
C ASN A 119 -2.82 -22.87 -16.54
N GLN A 120 -3.99 -22.22 -16.56
CA GLN A 120 -4.94 -22.40 -17.65
C GLN A 120 -4.30 -22.01 -19.00
N PRO A 121 -4.43 -22.82 -20.06
CA PRO A 121 -3.61 -22.68 -21.27
C PRO A 121 -4.06 -21.56 -22.22
N PHE A 122 -5.31 -21.10 -22.14
CA PHE A 122 -5.93 -20.17 -23.11
C PHE A 122 -6.08 -18.74 -22.55
N ASP A 123 -6.59 -17.80 -23.34
CA ASP A 123 -6.56 -16.35 -23.01
C ASP A 123 -7.34 -15.97 -21.75
N ILE A 124 -8.62 -16.33 -21.66
CA ILE A 124 -9.55 -15.98 -20.58
C ILE A 124 -10.28 -17.24 -20.06
N TYR A 125 -10.94 -17.12 -18.90
CA TYR A 125 -11.56 -18.21 -18.15
C TYR A 125 -13.00 -18.58 -18.57
N SER A 126 -13.61 -17.81 -19.49
CA SER A 126 -14.97 -18.05 -19.94
C SER A 126 -15.12 -19.38 -20.70
N ILE A 127 -16.32 -19.97 -20.70
CA ILE A 127 -16.62 -21.26 -21.40
C ILE A 127 -16.09 -21.28 -22.84
N LYS A 128 -16.20 -20.13 -23.52
CA LYS A 128 -15.68 -19.86 -24.87
C LYS A 128 -14.18 -20.12 -25.02
N HIS A 129 -13.38 -19.76 -24.02
CA HIS A 129 -11.92 -19.88 -24.07
C HIS A 129 -11.40 -21.01 -23.16
N SER A 130 -12.23 -21.64 -22.33
CA SER A 130 -11.82 -22.72 -21.44
C SER A 130 -11.96 -24.13 -22.05
N CYS A 131 -12.96 -24.38 -22.91
CA CYS A 131 -13.27 -25.75 -23.35
C CYS A 131 -12.17 -26.39 -24.24
N GLY A 132 -11.32 -25.57 -24.86
CA GLY A 132 -10.27 -26.00 -25.77
C GLY A 132 -9.83 -24.90 -26.74
N PRO A 133 -8.89 -25.20 -27.66
CA PRO A 133 -8.21 -24.19 -28.48
C PRO A 133 -9.08 -23.58 -29.60
N HIS A 134 -10.33 -24.01 -29.80
CA HIS A 134 -11.22 -23.46 -30.82
C HIS A 134 -12.43 -22.77 -30.18
N PRO A 135 -12.35 -21.46 -29.88
CA PRO A 135 -13.46 -20.74 -29.26
C PRO A 135 -14.79 -20.90 -30.00
N GLN A 136 -14.75 -20.88 -31.34
CA GLN A 136 -15.92 -21.04 -32.20
C GLN A 136 -16.63 -22.40 -32.04
N VAL A 137 -15.90 -23.45 -31.62
CA VAL A 137 -16.44 -24.76 -31.23
C VAL A 137 -16.99 -24.68 -29.81
N CYS A 138 -16.25 -24.09 -28.86
CA CYS A 138 -16.67 -23.93 -27.47
C CYS A 138 -18.00 -23.18 -27.29
N LEU A 139 -18.33 -22.23 -28.18
CA LEU A 139 -19.66 -21.57 -28.23
C LEU A 139 -20.85 -22.56 -28.35
N ASN A 140 -20.62 -23.82 -28.75
CA ASN A 140 -21.67 -24.85 -28.83
C ASN A 140 -22.05 -25.45 -27.46
N PHE A 141 -21.25 -25.18 -26.42
CA PHE A 141 -21.32 -25.86 -25.12
C PHE A 141 -21.53 -24.90 -23.94
N ASP A 142 -21.75 -23.59 -24.17
CA ASP A 142 -22.42 -22.74 -23.18
C ASP A 142 -23.92 -22.71 -23.46
N PHE A 143 -24.69 -23.43 -22.64
CA PHE A 143 -26.11 -23.65 -22.87
C PHE A 143 -27.03 -22.52 -22.35
N ARG A 144 -26.51 -21.39 -21.83
CA ARG A 144 -27.34 -20.29 -21.32
C ARG A 144 -28.27 -19.73 -22.40
N LYS A 145 -29.58 -19.82 -22.15
CA LYS A 145 -30.64 -19.15 -22.92
C LYS A 145 -31.69 -18.58 -21.96
N ILE A 146 -31.46 -17.34 -21.52
CA ILE A 146 -32.40 -16.57 -20.69
C ILE A 146 -33.30 -15.72 -21.60
N PRO A 147 -34.64 -15.78 -21.46
CA PRO A 147 -35.54 -14.93 -22.24
C PRO A 147 -35.26 -13.44 -22.02
N GLY A 148 -34.99 -12.71 -23.10
CA GLY A 148 -34.72 -11.27 -23.07
C GLY A 148 -33.24 -10.89 -22.93
N GLU A 149 -32.35 -11.83 -22.62
CA GLU A 149 -30.91 -11.62 -22.70
C GLU A 149 -30.36 -12.01 -24.08
N TYR A 150 -29.28 -11.32 -24.50
CA TYR A 150 -28.54 -11.65 -25.71
C TYR A 150 -27.09 -11.97 -25.34
N THR A 151 -26.62 -13.15 -25.75
CA THR A 151 -25.20 -13.54 -25.65
C THR A 151 -24.75 -14.15 -26.98
N GLU A 152 -23.45 -14.09 -27.30
CA GLU A 152 -22.93 -14.76 -28.50
C GLU A 152 -23.12 -16.29 -28.47
N TYR A 153 -23.23 -16.85 -27.26
CA TYR A 153 -23.41 -18.28 -26.95
C TYR A 153 -24.83 -18.78 -27.27
N SER A 154 -25.85 -18.01 -26.87
CA SER A 154 -27.27 -18.42 -26.94
C SER A 154 -27.76 -18.68 -28.38
N LEU A 155 -27.04 -18.19 -29.38
CA LEU A 155 -27.28 -18.47 -30.81
C LEU A 155 -26.72 -19.82 -31.29
N ARG A 156 -25.64 -20.35 -30.71
CA ARG A 156 -24.93 -21.54 -31.24
C ARG A 156 -25.14 -22.81 -30.45
N ALA A 157 -25.27 -22.73 -29.13
CA ALA A 157 -25.59 -23.91 -28.34
C ALA A 157 -26.99 -24.42 -28.72
N VAL A 158 -27.11 -25.73 -28.89
CA VAL A 158 -28.39 -26.43 -29.11
C VAL A 158 -28.58 -27.44 -27.98
N PRO A 159 -29.80 -27.66 -27.48
CA PRO A 159 -30.05 -28.70 -26.48
C PRO A 159 -29.54 -30.06 -26.96
N ILE A 160 -29.00 -30.84 -26.03
CA ILE A 160 -28.49 -32.18 -26.29
C ILE A 160 -29.66 -33.16 -26.23
N ASP A 161 -29.74 -34.01 -27.26
CA ASP A 161 -30.80 -35.01 -27.43
C ASP A 161 -30.22 -36.32 -27.98
N GLU A 162 -31.04 -37.36 -28.06
CA GLU A 162 -30.65 -38.69 -28.53
C GLU A 162 -30.09 -38.71 -29.97
N TYR A 163 -30.45 -37.73 -30.81
CA TYR A 163 -30.01 -37.63 -32.19
C TYR A 163 -28.64 -36.95 -32.32
N ASN A 164 -28.38 -35.94 -31.48
CA ASN A 164 -27.18 -35.10 -31.58
C ASN A 164 -26.08 -35.42 -30.55
N VAL A 165 -26.42 -36.12 -29.45
CA VAL A 165 -25.49 -36.38 -28.32
C VAL A 165 -24.18 -37.01 -28.77
N ARG A 166 -24.22 -37.97 -29.71
CA ARG A 166 -22.99 -38.59 -30.23
C ARG A 166 -22.05 -37.58 -30.87
N GLN A 167 -22.56 -36.78 -31.81
CA GLN A 167 -21.75 -35.81 -32.55
C GLN A 167 -21.21 -34.73 -31.61
N LYS A 168 -22.03 -34.26 -30.67
CA LYS A 168 -21.64 -33.24 -29.69
C LYS A 168 -20.63 -33.79 -28.67
N ALA A 169 -20.75 -35.04 -28.24
CA ALA A 169 -19.79 -35.69 -27.37
C ALA A 169 -18.44 -35.94 -28.07
N GLU A 170 -18.45 -36.47 -29.30
CA GLU A 170 -17.25 -36.67 -30.11
C GLU A 170 -16.53 -35.31 -30.36
N LEU A 171 -17.27 -34.22 -30.61
CA LEU A 171 -16.74 -32.85 -30.78
C LEU A 171 -16.20 -32.23 -29.48
N LEU A 172 -16.84 -32.47 -28.33
CA LEU A 172 -16.37 -32.00 -27.02
C LEU A 172 -15.07 -32.72 -26.62
N LEU A 173 -15.03 -34.04 -26.78
CA LEU A 173 -13.84 -34.86 -26.54
C LEU A 173 -12.66 -34.44 -27.42
N GLU A 174 -12.90 -34.01 -28.66
CA GLU A 174 -11.86 -33.46 -29.52
C GLU A 174 -11.18 -32.23 -28.89
N GLN A 175 -11.96 -31.28 -28.36
CA GLN A 175 -11.42 -30.10 -27.68
C GLN A 175 -10.72 -30.48 -26.37
N TYR A 176 -11.31 -31.38 -25.59
CA TYR A 176 -10.75 -31.83 -24.32
C TYR A 176 -9.42 -32.59 -24.52
N GLY A 177 -9.32 -33.44 -25.55
CA GLY A 177 -8.11 -34.15 -25.92
C GLY A 177 -6.99 -33.22 -26.42
N ARG A 178 -7.33 -32.18 -27.20
CA ARG A 178 -6.37 -31.14 -27.62
C ARG A 178 -5.79 -30.40 -26.41
N THR A 179 -6.61 -30.05 -25.41
CA THR A 179 -6.11 -29.47 -24.15
C THR A 179 -5.31 -30.48 -23.33
N GLY A 180 -5.73 -31.74 -23.28
CA GLY A 180 -5.01 -32.82 -22.59
C GLY A 180 -3.60 -33.08 -23.13
N SER A 181 -3.38 -32.89 -24.44
CA SER A 181 -2.03 -32.99 -25.03
C SER A 181 -1.04 -31.92 -24.57
N LEU A 182 -1.48 -30.90 -23.83
CA LEU A 182 -0.62 -29.86 -23.23
C LEU A 182 -0.04 -30.28 -21.87
N PHE A 183 -0.31 -31.51 -21.41
CA PHE A 183 0.11 -32.02 -20.11
C PHE A 183 0.74 -33.43 -20.24
N PRO A 184 1.66 -33.82 -19.34
CA PRO A 184 2.26 -35.16 -19.31
C PRO A 184 1.32 -36.23 -18.71
N HIS A 185 0.11 -35.86 -18.29
CA HIS A 185 -0.87 -36.72 -17.64
C HIS A 185 -2.27 -36.59 -18.27
N ASN A 186 -3.08 -37.63 -18.13
CA ASN A 186 -4.42 -37.73 -18.71
C ASN A 186 -5.55 -37.16 -17.80
N VAL A 187 -5.32 -35.99 -17.18
CA VAL A 187 -6.35 -35.23 -16.45
C VAL A 187 -6.43 -33.83 -17.03
N VAL A 188 -7.64 -33.33 -17.24
CA VAL A 188 -7.89 -31.98 -17.76
C VAL A 188 -8.97 -31.30 -16.91
N MET A 189 -8.72 -30.07 -16.48
CA MET A 189 -9.71 -29.23 -15.80
C MET A 189 -10.31 -28.24 -16.79
N MET A 190 -11.63 -28.29 -16.94
CA MET A 190 -12.38 -27.37 -17.80
C MET A 190 -13.27 -26.45 -16.96
N PRO A 191 -12.85 -25.18 -16.75
CA PRO A 191 -13.70 -24.17 -16.14
C PRO A 191 -15.04 -24.03 -16.89
N LEU A 192 -16.15 -24.32 -16.20
CA LEU A 192 -17.49 -24.10 -16.71
C LEU A 192 -18.10 -22.89 -15.98
N GLY A 193 -17.92 -21.70 -16.54
CA GLY A 193 -18.34 -20.44 -15.95
C GLY A 193 -17.82 -19.23 -16.72
N ASP A 194 -18.18 -18.05 -16.24
CA ASP A 194 -17.82 -16.72 -16.75
C ASP A 194 -18.24 -15.69 -15.69
N ASP A 195 -18.14 -14.39 -15.98
CA ASP A 195 -18.64 -13.31 -15.12
C ASP A 195 -20.14 -13.45 -14.80
N PHE A 196 -20.48 -13.38 -13.50
CA PHE A 196 -21.85 -13.38 -12.94
C PHE A 196 -22.80 -14.48 -13.46
N ARG A 197 -22.26 -15.62 -13.91
CA ARG A 197 -23.03 -16.80 -14.35
C ARG A 197 -23.67 -17.54 -13.16
N TYR A 198 -24.58 -18.48 -13.45
CA TYR A 198 -25.32 -19.29 -12.46
C TYR A 198 -26.29 -18.50 -11.57
N ASP A 199 -26.81 -17.40 -12.11
CA ASP A 199 -27.74 -16.46 -11.46
C ASP A 199 -29.22 -16.81 -11.64
N HIS A 200 -29.56 -17.66 -12.61
CA HIS A 200 -30.93 -18.11 -12.90
C HIS A 200 -31.08 -19.64 -12.79
N ASP A 201 -32.21 -20.10 -12.26
CA ASP A 201 -32.58 -21.51 -12.12
C ASP A 201 -32.63 -22.26 -13.47
N ILE A 202 -33.24 -21.64 -14.48
CA ILE A 202 -33.29 -22.19 -15.84
C ILE A 202 -31.91 -22.38 -16.45
N GLU A 203 -30.92 -21.56 -16.07
CA GLU A 203 -29.55 -21.73 -16.52
C GLU A 203 -28.88 -22.94 -15.87
N TRP A 204 -29.01 -23.10 -14.55
CA TRP A 204 -28.51 -24.28 -13.84
C TRP A 204 -29.03 -25.56 -14.51
N ASP A 205 -30.32 -25.59 -14.80
CA ASP A 205 -30.99 -26.67 -15.52
C ASP A 205 -30.41 -26.87 -16.94
N GLN A 206 -30.25 -25.79 -17.72
CA GLN A 206 -29.70 -25.83 -19.08
C GLN A 206 -28.25 -26.36 -19.10
N GLN A 207 -27.36 -25.86 -18.25
CA GLN A 207 -25.97 -26.34 -18.21
C GLN A 207 -25.93 -27.79 -17.71
N TYR A 208 -26.55 -28.08 -16.56
CA TYR A 208 -26.46 -29.38 -15.92
C TYR A 208 -27.03 -30.49 -16.80
N LYS A 209 -28.25 -30.34 -17.34
CA LYS A 209 -28.92 -31.40 -18.12
C LYS A 209 -28.16 -31.71 -19.41
N ASN A 210 -27.69 -30.69 -20.13
CA ASN A 210 -26.96 -30.88 -21.38
C ASN A 210 -25.58 -31.51 -21.16
N TYR A 211 -24.80 -31.03 -20.20
CA TYR A 211 -23.51 -31.66 -19.85
C TYR A 211 -23.68 -33.07 -19.28
N LYS A 212 -24.73 -33.34 -18.49
CA LYS A 212 -25.00 -34.69 -17.96
C LYS A 212 -25.27 -35.70 -19.09
N LEU A 213 -26.06 -35.34 -20.10
CA LEU A 213 -26.27 -36.20 -21.28
C LEU A 213 -24.97 -36.47 -22.05
N LEU A 214 -24.13 -35.46 -22.23
CA LEU A 214 -22.81 -35.61 -22.88
C LEU A 214 -21.89 -36.54 -22.06
N PHE A 215 -21.78 -36.32 -20.74
CA PHE A 215 -20.95 -37.12 -19.86
C PHE A 215 -21.44 -38.57 -19.76
N ASP A 216 -22.75 -38.79 -19.65
CA ASP A 216 -23.32 -40.14 -19.63
C ASP A 216 -23.03 -40.89 -20.94
N TYR A 217 -23.18 -40.23 -22.09
CA TYR A 217 -22.84 -40.82 -23.38
C TYR A 217 -21.34 -41.15 -23.51
N ILE A 218 -20.46 -40.25 -23.05
CA ILE A 218 -18.99 -40.47 -23.03
C ILE A 218 -18.67 -41.68 -22.15
N ASN A 219 -19.17 -41.70 -20.91
CA ASN A 219 -18.85 -42.70 -19.89
C ASN A 219 -19.43 -44.09 -20.24
N LEU A 220 -20.63 -44.17 -20.82
CA LEU A 220 -21.20 -45.41 -21.36
C LEU A 220 -20.37 -45.99 -22.52
N ASN A 221 -19.61 -45.14 -23.22
CA ASN A 221 -18.72 -45.52 -24.32
C ASN A 221 -17.23 -45.42 -23.92
N LYS A 222 -16.90 -45.48 -22.62
CA LYS A 222 -15.54 -45.30 -22.09
C LYS A 222 -14.51 -46.23 -22.72
N GLU A 223 -14.87 -47.48 -23.04
CA GLU A 223 -13.97 -48.42 -23.72
C GLU A 223 -13.66 -48.04 -25.18
N LYS A 224 -14.52 -47.26 -25.84
CA LYS A 224 -14.30 -46.74 -27.21
C LYS A 224 -13.48 -45.44 -27.20
N TYR A 225 -13.77 -44.54 -26.26
CA TYR A 225 -13.15 -43.21 -26.22
C TYR A 225 -11.93 -43.10 -25.30
N HIS A 226 -11.70 -44.11 -24.45
CA HIS A 226 -10.68 -44.10 -23.38
C HIS A 226 -10.73 -42.85 -22.49
N ALA A 227 -11.94 -42.31 -22.30
CA ALA A 227 -12.20 -41.05 -21.62
C ALA A 227 -13.29 -41.22 -20.56
N GLU A 228 -13.21 -40.44 -19.50
CA GLU A 228 -14.22 -40.31 -18.46
C GLU A 228 -14.43 -38.82 -18.18
N ALA A 229 -15.69 -38.40 -18.07
CA ALA A 229 -16.05 -37.01 -17.85
C ALA A 229 -17.08 -36.89 -16.70
N MET A 230 -16.85 -35.93 -15.82
CA MET A 230 -17.70 -35.67 -14.65
C MET A 230 -17.61 -34.18 -14.27
N PHE A 231 -18.61 -33.70 -13.53
CA PHE A 231 -18.45 -32.46 -12.78
C PHE A 231 -17.49 -32.69 -11.60
N GLY A 232 -16.62 -31.73 -11.33
CA GLY A 232 -15.63 -31.81 -10.25
C GLY A 232 -15.15 -30.43 -9.83
N THR A 233 -14.33 -30.40 -8.78
CA THR A 233 -13.76 -29.19 -8.18
C THR A 233 -12.25 -29.10 -8.47
N PRO A 234 -11.61 -27.94 -8.25
CA PRO A 234 -10.15 -27.82 -8.33
C PRO A 234 -9.41 -28.76 -7.36
N SER A 235 -10.04 -29.21 -6.27
CA SER A 235 -9.43 -30.19 -5.37
C SER A 235 -9.36 -31.57 -6.00
N ASP A 236 -10.43 -32.00 -6.66
CA ASP A 236 -10.51 -33.31 -7.35
C ASP A 236 -9.52 -33.35 -8.52
N TYR A 237 -9.36 -32.24 -9.24
CA TYR A 237 -8.32 -32.09 -10.26
C TYR A 237 -6.91 -32.33 -9.70
N PHE A 238 -6.51 -31.59 -8.66
CA PHE A 238 -5.16 -31.72 -8.11
C PHE A 238 -4.92 -33.06 -7.41
N GLU A 239 -5.96 -33.72 -6.90
CA GLU A 239 -5.88 -35.08 -6.37
C GLU A 239 -5.60 -36.08 -7.51
N ALA A 240 -6.44 -36.08 -8.56
CA ALA A 240 -6.27 -36.92 -9.74
C ALA A 240 -4.92 -36.71 -10.45
N VAL A 241 -4.45 -35.46 -10.55
CA VAL A 241 -3.14 -35.10 -11.11
C VAL A 241 -1.99 -35.69 -10.27
N LYS A 242 -2.05 -35.58 -8.94
CA LYS A 242 -1.03 -36.14 -8.03
C LYS A 242 -1.04 -37.67 -7.98
N GLU A 243 -2.14 -38.32 -8.31
CA GLU A 243 -2.17 -39.79 -8.48
C GLU A 243 -1.33 -40.21 -9.70
N ARG A 244 -1.49 -39.50 -10.82
CA ARG A 244 -0.93 -39.86 -12.13
C ARG A 244 0.48 -39.35 -12.38
N SER A 245 0.84 -38.18 -11.83
CA SER A 245 2.21 -37.66 -11.86
C SER A 245 2.73 -37.35 -10.46
N LYS A 246 3.98 -37.73 -10.22
CA LYS A 246 4.77 -37.37 -9.02
C LYS A 246 5.87 -36.35 -9.31
N HIS A 247 6.13 -36.06 -10.60
CA HIS A 247 7.23 -35.21 -11.03
C HIS A 247 6.66 -34.00 -11.77
N PHE A 248 6.96 -32.81 -11.27
CA PHE A 248 6.60 -31.52 -11.85
C PHE A 248 7.86 -30.66 -11.84
N GLN A 249 8.04 -29.83 -12.87
CA GLN A 249 9.16 -28.89 -12.88
C GLN A 249 8.92 -27.76 -11.87
N SER A 250 9.99 -27.28 -11.24
CA SER A 250 9.94 -26.17 -10.27
C SER A 250 10.23 -24.85 -10.98
N LEU A 251 9.32 -23.88 -10.87
CA LEU A 251 9.45 -22.54 -11.45
C LEU A 251 9.63 -21.47 -10.36
N ARG A 252 10.43 -20.45 -10.68
CA ARG A 252 10.76 -19.30 -9.83
C ARG A 252 10.48 -17.99 -10.58
N GLY A 253 10.39 -16.88 -9.86
CA GLY A 253 9.98 -15.59 -10.40
C GLY A 253 8.46 -15.42 -10.48
N ASP A 254 8.02 -14.49 -11.33
CA ASP A 254 6.65 -14.02 -11.45
C ASP A 254 6.16 -13.91 -12.91
N PHE A 255 4.86 -13.67 -13.07
CA PHE A 255 4.18 -13.54 -14.37
C PHE A 255 3.74 -12.10 -14.63
N PHE A 256 4.55 -11.12 -14.24
CA PHE A 256 4.43 -9.72 -14.69
C PHE A 256 5.45 -9.45 -15.81
N VAL A 257 5.17 -8.57 -16.78
CA VAL A 257 3.91 -7.85 -17.01
C VAL A 257 2.93 -8.74 -17.79
N TYR A 258 1.65 -8.72 -17.43
CA TYR A 258 0.63 -9.41 -18.21
C TYR A 258 0.39 -8.68 -19.54
N SER A 259 0.26 -9.48 -20.61
CA SER A 259 -0.16 -9.00 -21.92
C SER A 259 -1.12 -9.99 -22.57
N ASP A 260 -2.19 -9.43 -23.13
CA ASP A 260 -3.17 -10.15 -23.94
C ASP A 260 -3.04 -9.82 -25.43
N ILE A 261 -3.63 -10.68 -26.25
CA ILE A 261 -3.76 -10.51 -27.71
C ILE A 261 -5.19 -10.69 -28.21
N PHE A 262 -6.14 -11.12 -27.35
CA PHE A 262 -7.47 -11.55 -27.77
C PHE A 262 -8.39 -10.40 -28.24
N SER A 263 -8.19 -9.17 -27.72
CA SER A 263 -9.02 -8.02 -28.09
C SER A 263 -8.61 -7.36 -29.41
N GLU A 264 -7.30 -7.18 -29.64
CA GLU A 264 -6.78 -6.40 -30.79
C GLU A 264 -5.94 -7.23 -31.79
N GLY A 265 -5.69 -8.51 -31.52
CA GLY A 265 -4.79 -9.35 -32.32
C GLY A 265 -3.30 -8.99 -32.21
N ARG A 266 -2.95 -8.03 -31.34
CA ARG A 266 -1.59 -7.56 -31.06
C ARG A 266 -1.36 -7.44 -29.53
N PRO A 267 -0.10 -7.46 -29.06
CA PRO A 267 0.19 -7.35 -27.64
C PRO A 267 -0.29 -6.02 -27.06
N ALA A 268 -1.02 -6.09 -25.96
CA ALA A 268 -1.36 -4.94 -25.13
C ALA A 268 -0.87 -5.19 -23.70
N TYR A 269 -0.16 -4.23 -23.10
CA TYR A 269 0.49 -4.42 -21.79
C TYR A 269 -0.32 -3.78 -20.67
N TRP A 270 -0.67 -4.62 -19.67
CA TRP A 270 -1.48 -4.23 -18.52
C TRP A 270 -0.55 -3.69 -17.44
N SER A 271 0.09 -2.55 -17.72
CA SER A 271 1.01 -1.86 -16.80
C SER A 271 0.48 -0.50 -16.34
N GLY A 272 -0.62 -0.01 -16.93
CA GLY A 272 -1.26 1.25 -16.54
C GLY A 272 -1.87 1.21 -15.14
N TYR A 273 -2.54 0.11 -14.80
CA TYR A 273 -3.20 -0.05 -13.50
C TYR A 273 -2.22 -0.02 -12.30
N PHE A 274 -0.91 -0.23 -12.52
CA PHE A 274 0.09 -0.07 -11.47
C PHE A 274 0.02 1.33 -10.83
N THR A 275 -0.35 2.34 -11.62
CA THR A 275 -0.44 3.75 -11.19
C THR A 275 -1.86 4.31 -11.25
N THR A 276 -2.78 3.76 -12.06
CA THR A 276 -4.17 4.27 -12.22
C THR A 276 -4.85 4.63 -10.90
N ARG A 277 -5.37 5.86 -10.82
CA ARG A 277 -6.02 6.49 -9.64
C ARG A 277 -5.16 6.40 -8.35
N PRO A 278 -3.95 6.99 -8.33
CA PRO A 278 -2.95 6.81 -7.28
C PRO A 278 -3.39 7.33 -5.90
N TYR A 279 -4.26 8.34 -5.84
CA TYR A 279 -4.83 8.85 -4.60
C TYR A 279 -5.52 7.75 -3.76
N TRP A 280 -6.24 6.82 -4.39
CA TRP A 280 -6.89 5.72 -3.65
C TRP A 280 -5.89 4.67 -3.16
N LYS A 281 -4.78 4.46 -3.88
CA LYS A 281 -3.65 3.61 -3.44
C LYS A 281 -2.93 4.21 -2.22
N ILE A 282 -2.91 5.53 -2.09
CA ILE A 282 -2.41 6.21 -0.89
C ILE A 282 -3.40 6.03 0.27
N LEU A 283 -4.70 6.23 0.03
CA LEU A 283 -5.74 6.05 1.05
C LEU A 283 -5.80 4.60 1.60
N ASP A 284 -5.56 3.61 0.75
CA ASP A 284 -5.36 2.21 1.14
C ASP A 284 -4.24 2.06 2.18
N ARG A 285 -3.04 2.58 1.90
CA ARG A 285 -1.89 2.50 2.82
C ARG A 285 -2.08 3.29 4.10
N GLU A 286 -2.76 4.44 4.03
CA GLU A 286 -3.16 5.19 5.22
C GLU A 286 -4.09 4.35 6.12
N LEU A 287 -5.08 3.65 5.55
CA LEU A 287 -5.94 2.74 6.29
C LEU A 287 -5.18 1.51 6.79
N GLU A 288 -4.32 0.88 5.99
CA GLU A 288 -3.51 -0.27 6.40
C GLU A 288 -2.67 0.06 7.65
N ALA A 289 -1.93 1.17 7.60
CA ALA A 289 -1.10 1.62 8.72
C ALA A 289 -1.91 2.01 9.95
N SER A 290 -3.06 2.65 9.76
CA SER A 290 -3.98 3.03 10.83
C SER A 290 -4.63 1.80 11.47
N LEU A 291 -5.09 0.84 10.67
CA LEU A 291 -5.70 -0.40 11.14
C LEU A 291 -4.69 -1.26 11.91
N ARG A 292 -3.49 -1.49 11.35
CA ARG A 292 -2.38 -2.20 12.03
C ARG A 292 -2.07 -1.57 13.39
N SER A 293 -1.98 -0.24 13.45
CA SER A 293 -1.70 0.48 14.69
C SER A 293 -2.86 0.40 15.69
N ALA A 294 -4.11 0.40 15.20
CA ALA A 294 -5.30 0.24 16.01
C ALA A 294 -5.42 -1.19 16.59
N GLU A 295 -5.16 -2.24 15.81
CA GLU A 295 -5.18 -3.64 16.27
C GLU A 295 -4.15 -3.90 17.38
N ILE A 296 -2.92 -3.41 17.21
CA ILE A 296 -1.85 -3.54 18.22
C ILE A 296 -2.26 -2.85 19.53
N LEU A 297 -2.67 -1.58 19.47
CA LEU A 297 -3.14 -0.84 20.65
C LEU A 297 -4.35 -1.50 21.31
N TYR A 298 -5.29 -1.98 20.50
CA TYR A 298 -6.52 -2.61 20.96
C TYR A 298 -6.25 -3.91 21.72
N THR A 299 -5.45 -4.81 21.12
CA THR A 299 -5.13 -6.11 21.72
C THR A 299 -4.43 -5.93 23.08
N LEU A 300 -3.50 -4.98 23.18
CA LEU A 300 -2.76 -4.71 24.42
C LEU A 300 -3.64 -3.99 25.46
N SER A 301 -4.43 -3.01 25.04
CA SER A 301 -5.36 -2.26 25.90
C SER A 301 -6.48 -3.13 26.48
N LEU A 302 -7.13 -3.96 25.64
CA LEU A 302 -8.22 -4.85 26.06
C LEU A 302 -7.74 -5.88 27.09
N ASN A 303 -6.62 -6.55 26.83
CA ASN A 303 -6.12 -7.57 27.76
C ASN A 303 -5.58 -6.94 29.07
N LYS A 304 -5.05 -5.71 29.03
CA LYS A 304 -4.71 -4.96 30.25
C LYS A 304 -5.98 -4.61 31.05
N ALA A 305 -7.04 -4.16 30.37
CA ALA A 305 -8.32 -3.87 31.00
C ALA A 305 -8.98 -5.11 31.64
N ARG A 306 -8.90 -6.28 30.97
CA ARG A 306 -9.36 -7.58 31.51
C ARG A 306 -8.58 -7.96 32.78
N GLN A 307 -7.26 -8.11 32.69
CA GLN A 307 -6.41 -8.59 33.79
C GLN A 307 -6.39 -7.67 35.03
N HIS A 308 -6.70 -6.38 34.89
CA HIS A 308 -6.84 -5.45 36.02
C HIS A 308 -8.29 -5.20 36.47
N GLY A 309 -9.29 -5.89 35.88
CA GLY A 309 -10.69 -5.80 36.29
C GLY A 309 -11.39 -4.47 35.94
N TYR A 310 -11.00 -3.82 34.85
CA TYR A 310 -11.53 -2.52 34.43
C TYR A 310 -12.85 -2.66 33.66
N ASN A 311 -13.83 -3.35 34.26
CA ASN A 311 -15.06 -3.86 33.61
C ASN A 311 -15.75 -2.87 32.65
N LYS A 312 -15.92 -1.60 33.04
CA LYS A 312 -16.56 -0.58 32.19
C LYS A 312 -15.74 -0.25 30.93
N THR A 313 -14.42 -0.26 31.03
CA THR A 313 -13.52 -0.06 29.89
C THR A 313 -13.44 -1.30 29.02
N THR A 314 -13.42 -2.49 29.62
CA THR A 314 -13.53 -3.77 28.90
C THR A 314 -14.80 -3.79 28.04
N GLN A 315 -15.98 -3.50 28.60
CA GLN A 315 -17.25 -3.42 27.88
C GLN A 315 -17.22 -2.41 26.71
N LEU A 316 -16.59 -1.25 26.91
CA LEU A 316 -16.47 -0.25 25.86
C LEU A 316 -15.54 -0.71 24.73
N LEU A 317 -14.39 -1.29 25.06
CA LEU A 317 -13.45 -1.82 24.07
C LEU A 317 -14.06 -3.02 23.33
N GLU A 318 -14.78 -3.90 24.01
CA GLU A 318 -15.50 -5.03 23.39
C GLU A 318 -16.54 -4.55 22.37
N ARG A 319 -17.28 -3.48 22.67
CA ARG A 319 -18.15 -2.82 21.68
C ARG A 319 -17.35 -2.18 20.53
N ASP A 320 -16.22 -1.54 20.84
CA ASP A 320 -15.39 -0.87 19.83
C ASP A 320 -14.69 -1.88 18.88
N TYR A 321 -14.71 -3.19 19.16
CA TYR A 321 -14.22 -4.26 18.27
C TYR A 321 -14.92 -4.29 16.91
N GLU A 322 -16.22 -3.97 16.87
CA GLU A 322 -17.02 -3.95 15.63
C GLU A 322 -16.43 -2.97 14.60
N ARG A 323 -15.89 -1.83 15.07
CA ARG A 323 -15.22 -0.82 14.22
C ARG A 323 -13.96 -1.39 13.56
N LEU A 324 -13.13 -2.12 14.30
CA LEU A 324 -11.95 -2.80 13.75
C LEU A 324 -12.35 -3.88 12.74
N SER A 325 -13.42 -4.63 13.01
CA SER A 325 -13.95 -5.63 12.08
C SER A 325 -14.44 -5.00 10.76
N LYS A 326 -15.18 -3.87 10.83
CA LYS A 326 -15.61 -3.11 9.65
C LYS A 326 -14.45 -2.50 8.87
N ALA A 327 -13.44 -1.96 9.57
CA ALA A 327 -12.24 -1.43 8.94
C ALA A 327 -11.42 -2.53 8.22
N ARG A 328 -11.27 -3.71 8.83
CA ARG A 328 -10.70 -4.91 8.17
C ARG A 328 -11.49 -5.28 6.91
N GLN A 329 -12.82 -5.37 7.00
CA GLN A 329 -13.68 -5.69 5.86
C GLN A 329 -13.54 -4.67 4.73
N SER A 330 -13.50 -3.37 5.05
CA SER A 330 -13.36 -2.29 4.09
C SER A 330 -12.00 -2.31 3.38
N LEU A 331 -10.90 -2.43 4.13
CA LEU A 331 -9.55 -2.53 3.56
C LEU A 331 -9.40 -3.78 2.68
N ALA A 332 -9.94 -4.90 3.12
CA ALA A 332 -9.86 -6.15 2.38
C ALA A 332 -10.73 -6.18 1.12
N LEU A 333 -11.92 -5.57 1.18
CA LEU A 333 -12.73 -5.33 -0.01
C LEU A 333 -12.01 -4.38 -0.98
N PHE A 334 -11.19 -3.44 -0.49
CA PHE A 334 -10.37 -2.62 -1.38
C PHE A 334 -9.18 -3.36 -2.01
N GLN A 335 -8.77 -4.50 -1.46
CA GLN A 335 -7.88 -5.42 -2.18
C GLN A 335 -8.60 -6.16 -3.29
N HIS A 336 -9.93 -5.98 -3.44
CA HIS A 336 -10.63 -6.42 -4.63
C HIS A 336 -9.88 -5.94 -5.87
N HIS A 337 -9.89 -6.81 -6.85
CA HIS A 337 -9.04 -6.69 -7.97
C HIS A 337 -9.39 -5.50 -8.87
N ASP A 338 -10.61 -4.96 -8.83
CA ASP A 338 -10.95 -3.68 -9.50
C ASP A 338 -10.82 -2.42 -8.63
N ALA A 339 -10.37 -2.57 -7.39
CA ALA A 339 -10.44 -1.53 -6.37
C ALA A 339 -9.08 -0.84 -6.19
N ILE A 340 -8.10 -1.47 -5.52
CA ILE A 340 -6.73 -0.92 -5.33
C ILE A 340 -6.00 -0.61 -6.65
N THR A 341 -6.45 -1.19 -7.73
CA THR A 341 -5.90 -1.10 -9.08
C THR A 341 -6.48 0.09 -9.87
N GLY A 342 -7.64 0.60 -9.45
CA GLY A 342 -8.31 1.76 -10.03
C GLY A 342 -9.11 1.47 -11.30
N THR A 343 -9.42 0.20 -11.59
CA THR A 343 -10.09 -0.26 -12.82
C THR A 343 -11.62 -0.34 -12.71
N SER A 344 -12.21 -0.11 -11.54
CA SER A 344 -13.67 0.10 -11.42
C SER A 344 -14.10 1.45 -11.98
N LYS A 345 -15.37 1.54 -12.43
CA LYS A 345 -16.04 2.82 -12.76
C LYS A 345 -16.01 3.81 -11.59
N ALA A 346 -16.00 5.11 -11.89
CA ALA A 346 -15.80 6.18 -10.90
C ALA A 346 -16.81 6.17 -9.73
N PHE A 347 -18.07 5.81 -9.96
CA PHE A 347 -19.07 5.70 -8.89
C PHE A 347 -18.84 4.50 -7.96
N VAL A 348 -18.17 3.44 -8.42
CA VAL A 348 -17.76 2.29 -7.60
C VAL A 348 -16.49 2.65 -6.81
N MET A 349 -15.54 3.35 -7.43
CA MET A 349 -14.38 3.91 -6.73
C MET A 349 -14.78 4.90 -5.63
N HIS A 350 -15.87 5.65 -5.81
CA HIS A 350 -16.49 6.47 -4.76
C HIS A 350 -17.02 5.61 -3.59
N ASP A 351 -17.73 4.52 -3.85
CA ASP A 351 -18.22 3.59 -2.82
C ASP A 351 -17.08 2.95 -2.00
N TYR A 352 -16.00 2.58 -2.67
CA TYR A 352 -14.76 2.13 -2.02
C TYR A 352 -14.11 3.23 -1.18
N ALA A 353 -13.99 4.45 -1.72
CA ALA A 353 -13.37 5.57 -1.01
C ALA A 353 -14.12 5.96 0.27
N LEU A 354 -15.46 5.89 0.27
CA LEU A 354 -16.27 6.05 1.47
C LEU A 354 -15.93 4.99 2.53
N LYS A 355 -15.86 3.71 2.14
CA LYS A 355 -15.52 2.60 3.07
C LYS A 355 -14.11 2.72 3.66
N LEU A 356 -13.14 3.13 2.84
CA LEU A 356 -11.78 3.40 3.30
C LEU A 356 -11.74 4.57 4.30
N PHE A 357 -12.47 5.65 4.00
CA PHE A 357 -12.54 6.85 4.83
C PHE A 357 -13.25 6.60 6.17
N GLU A 358 -14.40 5.91 6.15
CA GLU A 358 -15.09 5.44 7.37
C GLU A 358 -14.17 4.56 8.22
N GLY A 359 -13.49 3.59 7.59
CA GLY A 359 -12.50 2.73 8.25
C GLY A 359 -11.38 3.52 8.91
N LEU A 360 -10.88 4.57 8.25
CA LEU A 360 -9.79 5.41 8.76
C LEU A 360 -10.22 6.27 9.96
N GLN A 361 -11.45 6.78 9.94
CA GLN A 361 -12.06 7.46 11.09
C GLN A 361 -12.26 6.51 12.26
N ASP A 362 -12.80 5.30 12.00
CA ASP A 362 -13.03 4.26 12.99
C ASP A 362 -11.73 3.79 13.67
N THR A 363 -10.68 3.50 12.90
CA THR A 363 -9.39 3.06 13.46
C THR A 363 -8.73 4.17 14.27
N THR A 364 -8.77 5.42 13.79
CA THR A 364 -8.21 6.58 14.52
C THR A 364 -8.94 6.81 15.85
N TYR A 365 -10.26 6.67 15.88
CA TYR A 365 -11.06 6.73 17.11
C TYR A 365 -10.69 5.62 18.10
N VAL A 366 -10.52 4.38 17.64
CA VAL A 366 -10.11 3.24 18.48
C VAL A 366 -8.69 3.43 19.03
N GLN A 367 -7.75 3.92 18.22
CA GLN A 367 -6.38 4.22 18.68
C GLN A 367 -6.38 5.22 19.84
N GLY A 368 -7.08 6.36 19.70
CA GLY A 368 -7.13 7.39 20.74
C GLY A 368 -7.67 6.84 22.06
N ARG A 369 -8.73 6.02 22.02
CA ARG A 369 -9.32 5.37 23.20
C ARG A 369 -8.39 4.35 23.84
N CYS A 370 -7.72 3.53 23.05
CA CYS A 370 -6.77 2.53 23.56
C CYS A 370 -5.52 3.20 24.15
N ALA A 371 -4.98 4.23 23.50
CA ALA A 371 -3.90 5.05 24.02
C ALA A 371 -4.30 5.72 25.36
N GLN A 372 -5.52 6.26 25.45
CA GLN A 372 -6.06 6.82 26.69
C GLN A 372 -6.12 5.77 27.82
N THR A 373 -6.61 4.56 27.54
CA THR A 373 -6.61 3.46 28.52
C THR A 373 -5.21 3.06 28.99
N LEU A 374 -4.22 3.08 28.10
CA LEU A 374 -2.83 2.75 28.43
C LEU A 374 -2.11 3.88 29.20
N LEU A 375 -2.50 5.14 29.01
CA LEU A 375 -1.85 6.31 29.59
C LEU A 375 -2.41 6.75 30.96
N VAL A 376 -3.66 6.45 31.29
CA VAL A 376 -4.27 6.86 32.57
C VAL A 376 -3.73 6.04 33.75
N LYS A 377 -3.18 6.69 34.78
CA LYS A 377 -2.62 6.02 35.98
C LYS A 377 -3.66 5.45 36.94
N ASP A 378 -4.76 6.17 37.17
CA ASP A 378 -5.85 5.75 38.06
C ASP A 378 -7.10 5.44 37.21
N PRO A 379 -7.55 4.18 37.13
CA PRO A 379 -8.73 3.79 36.35
C PRO A 379 -10.01 4.52 36.74
N LYS A 380 -10.11 5.01 37.99
CA LYS A 380 -11.24 5.83 38.44
C LYS A 380 -11.30 7.17 37.70
N ASN A 381 -10.16 7.68 37.26
CA ASN A 381 -10.05 8.94 36.51
C ASN A 381 -10.38 8.78 35.01
N MET A 382 -10.47 7.56 34.50
CA MET A 382 -10.82 7.25 33.10
C MET A 382 -12.26 7.67 32.71
N HIS A 383 -13.07 8.08 33.69
CA HIS A 383 -14.47 8.52 33.52
C HIS A 383 -14.66 10.04 33.71
N VAL A 384 -13.58 10.81 33.91
CA VAL A 384 -13.69 12.22 34.36
C VAL A 384 -13.90 13.17 33.18
N GLY A 385 -15.06 13.01 32.51
CA GLY A 385 -15.64 14.00 31.59
C GLY A 385 -16.17 15.26 32.30
N LYS A 386 -15.54 15.68 33.41
CA LYS A 386 -15.90 16.91 34.15
C LYS A 386 -15.09 18.14 33.75
N PHE A 387 -14.01 17.97 32.98
CA PHE A 387 -13.08 19.06 32.64
C PHE A 387 -13.42 19.81 31.34
N LEU A 388 -14.47 19.40 30.61
CA LEU A 388 -14.98 20.18 29.47
C LEU A 388 -15.98 21.23 29.96
N VAL A 389 -15.49 22.45 30.18
CA VAL A 389 -16.35 23.63 30.45
C VAL A 389 -17.37 23.77 29.31
N ASN A 390 -18.65 23.95 29.67
CA ASN A 390 -19.80 24.14 28.78
C ASN A 390 -20.31 22.92 27.96
N ARG A 391 -20.02 21.67 28.35
CA ARG A 391 -20.78 20.50 27.84
C ARG A 391 -21.44 19.70 28.97
N PRO A 392 -22.65 19.13 28.77
CA PRO A 392 -23.26 18.24 29.76
C PRO A 392 -22.35 17.01 29.98
N PRO A 393 -22.26 16.50 31.22
CA PRO A 393 -21.29 15.45 31.58
C PRO A 393 -21.61 14.14 30.85
N GLN A 394 -20.93 13.89 29.73
CA GLN A 394 -20.98 12.60 29.05
C GLN A 394 -19.99 11.63 29.72
N PRO A 395 -20.38 10.38 30.02
CA PRO A 395 -19.56 9.46 30.80
C PRO A 395 -18.27 8.97 30.10
N HIS A 396 -18.08 9.27 28.81
CA HIS A 396 -17.04 8.66 27.95
C HIS A 396 -16.39 9.65 26.96
N VAL A 397 -15.90 10.79 27.45
CA VAL A 397 -15.11 11.73 26.62
C VAL A 397 -13.76 11.08 26.24
N ASN A 398 -13.47 11.02 24.94
CA ASN A 398 -12.12 10.76 24.44
C ASN A 398 -11.34 12.08 24.46
N PHE A 399 -10.23 12.13 25.21
CA PHE A 399 -9.40 13.34 25.32
C PHE A 399 -8.14 13.29 24.44
N LEU A 400 -7.88 12.17 23.75
CA LEU A 400 -6.82 12.02 22.75
C LEU A 400 -7.42 12.12 21.36
N LEU A 401 -7.25 13.29 20.73
CA LEU A 401 -7.73 13.57 19.38
C LEU A 401 -6.55 13.49 18.39
N PRO A 402 -6.75 13.06 17.13
CA PRO A 402 -5.69 13.14 16.12
C PRO A 402 -5.28 14.60 15.86
N ASP A 403 -4.04 14.85 15.46
CA ASP A 403 -3.61 16.19 15.04
C ASP A 403 -3.92 16.52 13.57
N THR A 404 -4.62 15.63 12.87
CA THR A 404 -5.10 15.84 11.51
C THR A 404 -6.61 15.72 11.45
N ASP A 405 -7.23 16.63 10.70
CA ASP A 405 -8.62 16.52 10.26
C ASP A 405 -8.67 16.24 8.75
N ARG A 406 -9.71 15.56 8.28
CA ARG A 406 -9.99 15.31 6.87
C ARG A 406 -11.48 15.49 6.61
N GLU A 407 -11.81 16.63 6.02
CA GLU A 407 -13.17 17.07 5.71
C GLU A 407 -13.97 16.06 4.86
N SER A 408 -13.32 15.42 3.88
CA SER A 408 -13.92 14.38 3.04
C SER A 408 -12.88 13.41 2.47
N TYR A 409 -13.34 12.26 1.98
CA TYR A 409 -12.51 11.27 1.28
C TYR A 409 -11.79 11.82 0.02
N GLU A 410 -12.19 12.98 -0.52
CA GLU A 410 -11.58 13.61 -1.71
C GLU A 410 -10.43 14.57 -1.40
N LYS A 411 -10.22 14.91 -0.12
CA LYS A 411 -9.27 15.94 0.31
C LYS A 411 -8.12 15.31 1.10
N LEU A 412 -6.91 15.82 0.89
CA LEU A 412 -5.77 15.53 1.74
C LEU A 412 -6.05 15.94 3.19
N ALA A 413 -5.58 15.13 4.14
CA ALA A 413 -5.65 15.46 5.57
C ALA A 413 -4.87 16.75 5.87
N GLN A 414 -5.45 17.61 6.70
CA GLN A 414 -4.88 18.88 7.12
C GLN A 414 -4.51 18.83 8.61
N LYS A 415 -3.35 19.37 8.96
CA LYS A 415 -2.91 19.46 10.36
C LYS A 415 -3.72 20.52 11.11
N VAL A 416 -4.36 20.13 12.21
CA VAL A 416 -5.15 21.01 13.07
C VAL A 416 -4.22 21.99 13.81
N PRO A 417 -4.40 23.32 13.70
CA PRO A 417 -3.54 24.28 14.39
C PRO A 417 -3.71 24.25 15.91
N LEU A 418 -2.61 24.03 16.63
CA LEU A 418 -2.60 24.10 18.09
C LEU A 418 -2.47 25.55 18.57
N VAL A 419 -3.48 26.00 19.31
CA VAL A 419 -3.38 27.20 20.13
C VAL A 419 -2.57 26.87 21.37
N VAL A 420 -1.51 27.64 21.63
CA VAL A 420 -0.67 27.51 22.84
C VAL A 420 -0.79 28.80 23.67
N PRO A 421 -1.63 28.80 24.74
CA PRO A 421 -1.71 29.92 25.68
C PRO A 421 -0.41 30.08 26.50
N ARG A 422 -0.23 31.23 27.17
CA ARG A 422 0.99 31.50 27.97
C ARG A 422 1.12 30.62 29.23
N ASN A 423 0.00 30.14 29.76
CA ASN A 423 -0.07 29.42 31.04
C ASN A 423 -0.68 28.00 30.88
N GLU A 424 -0.82 27.51 29.64
CA GLU A 424 -1.45 26.22 29.36
C GLU A 424 -0.61 25.47 28.29
N PRO A 425 0.39 24.68 28.71
CA PRO A 425 1.22 23.93 27.78
C PRO A 425 0.42 22.78 27.14
N ARG A 426 0.55 22.61 25.81
CA ARG A 426 -0.19 21.59 25.06
C ARG A 426 0.63 20.30 24.99
N ARG A 427 0.01 19.17 25.33
CA ARG A 427 0.66 17.85 25.30
C ARG A 427 0.33 17.13 24.00
N VAL A 428 1.34 16.56 23.36
CA VAL A 428 1.20 15.67 22.20
C VAL A 428 1.74 14.29 22.54
N VAL A 429 1.03 13.25 22.13
CA VAL A 429 1.33 11.84 22.40
C VAL A 429 1.65 11.17 21.07
N LEU A 430 2.79 10.50 20.99
CA LEU A 430 3.22 9.74 19.83
C LEU A 430 3.15 8.24 20.12
N PHE A 431 2.54 7.48 19.22
CA PHE A 431 2.58 6.02 19.23
C PHE A 431 3.57 5.48 18.20
N ASN A 432 4.50 4.65 18.64
CA ASN A 432 5.33 3.82 17.75
C ASN A 432 4.69 2.43 17.62
N SER A 433 4.19 2.10 16.43
CA SER A 433 3.64 0.78 16.10
C SER A 433 4.68 -0.22 15.57
N LEU A 434 5.97 0.15 15.52
CA LEU A 434 7.06 -0.77 15.22
C LEU A 434 7.61 -1.43 16.49
N ALA A 435 8.10 -2.66 16.36
CA ALA A 435 8.73 -3.41 17.44
C ALA A 435 10.22 -3.09 17.63
N GLN A 436 10.73 -2.12 16.86
CA GLN A 436 12.06 -1.54 16.94
C GLN A 436 11.97 -0.10 17.47
N GLN A 437 13.06 0.40 18.06
CA GLN A 437 13.20 1.82 18.32
C GLN A 437 13.38 2.58 16.99
N ARG A 438 12.81 3.79 16.89
CA ARG A 438 13.02 4.67 15.75
C ARG A 438 13.13 6.13 16.17
N GLN A 439 13.84 6.89 15.34
CA GLN A 439 13.66 8.34 15.27
C GLN A 439 12.57 8.64 14.23
N ASP A 440 11.65 9.55 14.56
CA ASP A 440 10.61 10.01 13.63
C ASP A 440 10.55 11.55 13.62
N VAL A 441 10.19 12.15 12.48
CA VAL A 441 10.19 13.61 12.30
C VAL A 441 8.78 14.13 12.49
N VAL A 442 8.57 14.77 13.64
CA VAL A 442 7.26 15.22 14.07
C VAL A 442 7.02 16.65 13.59
N LYS A 443 5.93 16.84 12.83
CA LYS A 443 5.45 18.13 12.32
C LYS A 443 4.11 18.48 12.96
N VAL A 444 4.05 19.56 13.74
CA VAL A 444 2.84 20.07 14.41
C VAL A 444 2.57 21.50 13.97
N ARG A 445 1.33 21.86 13.62
CA ARG A 445 0.96 23.26 13.34
C ARG A 445 0.63 23.98 14.64
N VAL A 446 1.13 25.21 14.79
CA VAL A 446 0.87 26.07 15.96
C VAL A 446 0.48 27.47 15.53
N THR A 447 -0.26 28.20 16.37
CA THR A 447 -0.69 29.58 16.07
C THR A 447 0.31 30.67 16.47
N THR A 448 1.49 30.31 17.00
CA THR A 448 2.50 31.28 17.42
C THR A 448 3.94 30.74 17.28
N PRO A 449 4.92 31.54 16.81
CA PRO A 449 6.31 31.13 16.67
C PRO A 449 7.11 31.36 17.97
N HIS A 450 6.42 31.35 19.11
CA HIS A 450 6.95 31.61 20.45
C HIS A 450 6.73 30.38 21.33
N VAL A 451 7.20 29.23 20.86
CA VAL A 451 7.05 27.93 21.53
C VAL A 451 8.40 27.27 21.76
N ARG A 452 8.45 26.34 22.71
CA ARG A 452 9.51 25.36 22.93
C ARG A 452 8.93 23.96 23.00
N VAL A 453 9.73 22.95 22.64
CA VAL A 453 9.36 21.54 22.76
C VAL A 453 10.13 20.91 23.93
N LEU A 454 9.40 20.23 24.81
CA LEU A 454 9.95 19.45 25.91
C LEU A 454 9.72 17.96 25.66
N ASP A 455 10.68 17.12 26.05
CA ASP A 455 10.53 15.67 26.08
C ASP A 455 9.62 15.17 27.21
N SER A 456 9.49 13.84 27.33
CA SER A 456 8.73 13.22 28.41
C SER A 456 9.31 13.46 29.80
N ASP A 457 10.57 13.83 29.93
CA ASP A 457 11.25 13.99 31.20
C ASP A 457 11.19 15.46 31.68
N GLY A 458 11.00 16.39 30.75
CA GLY A 458 10.84 17.84 30.96
C GLY A 458 11.99 18.67 30.37
N ASN A 459 12.92 18.04 29.66
CA ASN A 459 14.08 18.71 29.07
C ASN A 459 13.68 19.38 27.75
N VAL A 460 14.26 20.55 27.46
CA VAL A 460 14.12 21.18 26.13
C VAL A 460 14.91 20.35 25.12
N ILE A 461 14.24 19.89 24.06
CA ILE A 461 14.88 19.18 22.95
C ILE A 461 15.15 20.14 21.78
N PRO A 462 16.04 19.81 20.83
CA PRO A 462 16.18 20.55 19.58
C PRO A 462 14.87 20.56 18.77
N TYR A 463 14.47 21.73 18.29
CA TYR A 463 13.32 21.93 17.41
C TYR A 463 13.58 23.09 16.43
N GLN A 464 12.82 23.09 15.34
CA GLN A 464 12.84 24.08 14.28
C GLN A 464 11.41 24.57 14.00
N ILE A 465 11.24 25.87 13.82
CA ILE A 465 9.98 26.51 13.43
C ILE A 465 10.10 26.91 11.96
N ASN A 466 9.18 26.40 11.14
CA ASN A 466 9.07 26.68 9.71
C ASN A 466 7.86 27.58 9.42
N PRO A 467 7.90 28.41 8.36
CA PRO A 467 6.70 29.08 7.84
C PRO A 467 5.69 28.07 7.30
N VAL A 468 4.41 28.46 7.28
CA VAL A 468 3.38 27.77 6.49
C VAL A 468 3.15 28.58 5.22
N TRP A 469 3.11 27.92 4.07
CA TRP A 469 2.89 28.57 2.78
C TRP A 469 1.42 28.51 2.37
N ASN A 470 0.82 29.68 2.13
CA ASN A 470 -0.56 29.78 1.65
C ASN A 470 -0.60 29.55 0.13
N LEU A 471 -0.78 28.29 -0.26
CA LEU A 471 -0.91 27.87 -1.67
C LEU A 471 -2.33 28.06 -2.25
N THR A 472 -3.19 28.83 -1.59
CA THR A 472 -4.62 29.02 -1.95
C THR A 472 -4.91 30.26 -2.78
N HIS A 473 -4.02 31.25 -2.83
CA HIS A 473 -4.21 32.49 -3.62
C HIS A 473 -4.03 32.31 -5.14
N PHE A 474 -3.88 31.08 -5.61
CA PHE A 474 -3.74 30.78 -7.04
C PHE A 474 -5.09 30.64 -7.78
N THR A 475 -6.21 30.41 -7.07
CA THR A 475 -7.54 30.38 -7.68
C THR A 475 -8.19 31.76 -7.69
N LYS A 476 -8.45 32.30 -8.90
CA LYS A 476 -9.09 33.61 -9.09
C LYS A 476 -10.45 33.73 -8.39
N ASN A 477 -10.71 34.91 -7.84
CA ASN A 477 -12.05 35.41 -7.54
C ASN A 477 -12.89 35.51 -8.83
N THR A 478 -13.64 34.46 -9.18
CA THR A 478 -14.58 34.46 -10.33
C THR A 478 -16.03 34.75 -9.92
N LYS A 479 -16.23 35.51 -8.82
CA LYS A 479 -17.56 35.96 -8.36
C LYS A 479 -17.70 37.47 -8.10
N ALA A 480 -16.75 38.29 -8.57
CA ALA A 480 -16.77 39.75 -8.38
C ALA A 480 -16.43 40.56 -9.64
N ALA A 481 -16.61 39.99 -10.84
CA ALA A 481 -16.38 40.65 -12.12
C ALA A 481 -17.70 40.83 -12.91
N ASN A 482 -18.63 41.55 -12.30
CA ASN A 482 -19.78 42.17 -12.98
C ASN A 482 -20.16 43.42 -12.17
N ASN A 483 -19.40 44.50 -12.41
CA ASN A 483 -19.83 45.91 -12.49
C ASN A 483 -18.61 46.84 -12.40
N ASN A 484 -18.64 47.91 -13.22
CA ASN A 484 -17.78 49.10 -13.20
C ASN A 484 -16.37 48.98 -13.82
N GLU A 485 -16.35 49.23 -15.12
CA GLU A 485 -15.51 50.20 -15.85
C GLU A 485 -14.21 50.76 -15.21
N GLY A 486 -13.14 50.77 -16.01
CA GLY A 486 -12.22 51.92 -16.05
C GLY A 486 -11.03 51.94 -15.09
N GLY A 487 -10.15 50.94 -15.12
CA GLY A 487 -8.86 51.01 -14.42
C GLY A 487 -7.81 50.05 -14.97
N ASP A 488 -6.66 50.56 -15.44
CA ASP A 488 -5.52 49.75 -15.85
C ASP A 488 -4.72 49.29 -14.62
N THR A 489 -5.09 48.12 -14.08
CA THR A 489 -4.40 47.45 -12.98
C THR A 489 -3.95 46.06 -13.37
N ASN A 490 -3.17 45.96 -14.45
CA ASN A 490 -2.58 44.72 -14.96
C ASN A 490 -1.42 44.20 -14.05
N LYS A 491 -1.72 43.97 -12.76
CA LYS A 491 -0.81 43.47 -11.71
C LYS A 491 -1.30 42.15 -11.10
N ASP A 492 -1.91 41.28 -11.92
CA ASP A 492 -2.11 39.85 -11.61
C ASP A 492 -0.75 39.14 -11.55
N GLY A 493 -0.01 39.37 -10.46
CA GLY A 493 1.16 38.59 -10.08
C GLY A 493 0.76 37.49 -9.11
N THR A 494 1.30 36.29 -9.32
CA THR A 494 1.04 35.15 -8.45
C THR A 494 2.15 35.06 -7.40
N TYR A 495 1.83 35.34 -6.13
CA TYR A 495 2.83 35.47 -5.06
C TYR A 495 2.68 34.38 -4.01
N LEU A 496 3.79 33.71 -3.69
CA LEU A 496 3.86 32.79 -2.56
C LEU A 496 3.92 33.59 -1.25
N GLN A 497 2.89 33.45 -0.41
CA GLN A 497 2.82 34.14 0.87
C GLN A 497 2.99 33.18 2.05
N MET A 498 3.72 33.64 3.07
CA MET A 498 3.72 33.00 4.39
C MET A 498 2.40 33.31 5.11
N ALA A 499 1.81 32.30 5.77
CA ALA A 499 0.65 32.48 6.63
C ALA A 499 1.00 33.39 7.82
N LYS A 500 0.10 34.32 8.17
CA LYS A 500 0.33 35.32 9.22
C LYS A 500 0.35 34.72 10.63
N GLU A 501 -0.52 33.74 10.88
CA GLU A 501 -0.82 33.19 12.21
C GLU A 501 -0.63 31.67 12.29
N LEU A 502 0.02 31.05 11.31
CA LEU A 502 0.30 29.61 11.31
C LEU A 502 1.79 29.37 11.13
N PHE A 503 2.31 28.41 11.90
CA PHE A 503 3.71 27.97 11.88
C PHE A 503 3.77 26.45 12.02
N GLU A 504 4.83 25.82 11.51
CA GLU A 504 5.10 24.39 11.74
C GLU A 504 6.26 24.24 12.72
N VAL A 505 6.02 23.55 13.82
CA VAL A 505 7.07 23.07 14.73
C VAL A 505 7.51 21.69 14.23
N MET A 506 8.78 21.57 13.90
CA MET A 506 9.46 20.35 13.49
C MET A 506 10.45 19.94 14.58
N PHE A 507 10.38 18.70 15.05
CA PHE A 507 11.37 18.13 15.96
C PHE A 507 11.56 16.63 15.68
N VAL A 508 12.67 16.06 16.14
CA VAL A 508 12.92 14.62 16.04
C VAL A 508 12.51 13.97 17.36
N ALA A 509 11.55 13.06 17.29
CA ALA A 509 11.14 12.25 18.43
C ALA A 509 11.90 10.92 18.41
N ASP A 510 12.54 10.57 19.53
CA ASP A 510 13.07 9.24 19.76
C ASP A 510 11.98 8.38 20.41
N LEU A 511 11.62 7.27 19.77
CA LEU A 511 10.44 6.48 20.10
C LEU A 511 10.83 5.01 20.36
N PRO A 512 10.79 4.54 21.62
CA PRO A 512 11.02 3.14 21.97
C PRO A 512 10.08 2.16 21.25
N PRO A 513 10.43 0.87 21.14
CA PRO A 513 9.59 -0.14 20.50
C PRO A 513 8.24 -0.30 21.20
N LEU A 514 7.16 -0.41 20.42
CA LEU A 514 5.75 -0.46 20.87
C LEU A 514 5.49 0.44 22.09
N SER A 515 5.51 1.76 21.87
CA SER A 515 5.45 2.72 22.98
C SER A 515 4.60 3.96 22.69
N LEU A 516 4.06 4.54 23.76
CA LEU A 516 3.42 5.85 23.80
C LEU A 516 4.37 6.82 24.53
N VAL A 517 4.73 7.92 23.88
CA VAL A 517 5.63 8.95 24.44
C VAL A 517 4.95 10.31 24.38
N THR A 518 4.87 11.00 25.51
CA THR A 518 4.31 12.36 25.60
C THR A 518 5.42 13.40 25.48
N TYR A 519 5.25 14.35 24.55
CA TYR A 519 6.03 15.57 24.41
C TYR A 519 5.15 16.77 24.77
N VAL A 520 5.76 17.89 25.14
CA VAL A 520 5.02 19.10 25.57
C VAL A 520 5.45 20.29 24.72
N ILE A 521 4.47 20.99 24.14
CA ILE A 521 4.65 22.26 23.43
C ILE A 521 4.21 23.37 24.37
N ASP A 522 5.19 24.16 24.82
CA ASP A 522 5.03 25.19 25.83
C ASP A 522 5.34 26.58 25.24
N ARG A 523 4.72 27.64 25.75
CA ARG A 523 4.85 29.01 25.22
C ARG A 523 5.94 29.78 25.96
N VAL A 524 6.91 30.29 25.22
CA VAL A 524 7.98 31.12 25.78
C VAL A 524 7.64 32.62 25.69
N ALA A 525 8.10 33.38 26.68
CA ALA A 525 7.94 34.84 26.70
C ALA A 525 8.95 35.53 25.77
N GLU A 526 10.14 34.96 25.62
CA GLU A 526 11.23 35.52 24.83
C GLU A 526 11.12 35.21 23.33
N LYS A 527 11.83 36.00 22.52
CA LYS A 527 11.97 35.74 21.09
C LYS A 527 13.08 34.70 20.90
N ASN A 528 12.75 33.41 20.97
CA ASN A 528 13.69 32.38 20.52
C ASN A 528 13.82 32.46 18.99
N LEU A 529 14.86 33.15 18.53
CA LEU A 529 15.16 33.35 17.11
C LEU A 529 15.96 32.18 16.53
N GLU A 530 16.80 31.51 17.33
CA GLU A 530 17.68 30.43 16.90
C GLU A 530 16.93 29.16 16.45
N SER A 531 15.72 28.93 17.01
CA SER A 531 14.85 27.84 16.56
C SER A 531 14.07 28.16 15.29
N ARG A 532 14.18 29.36 14.69
CA ARG A 532 13.44 29.71 13.47
C ARG A 532 14.27 29.39 12.23
N ALA A 533 13.64 28.78 11.23
CA ALA A 533 14.28 28.55 9.95
C ALA A 533 14.56 29.88 9.21
N VAL A 534 15.70 29.92 8.53
CA VAL A 534 16.04 30.95 7.54
C VAL A 534 15.39 30.56 6.22
N VAL A 535 14.74 31.51 5.57
CA VAL A 535 14.05 31.32 4.28
C VAL A 535 14.87 32.00 3.18
N TYR A 536 15.18 31.28 2.11
CA TYR A 536 15.79 31.85 0.90
C TYR A 536 14.78 31.80 -0.24
N CYS A 537 14.55 32.94 -0.88
CA CYS A 537 13.60 33.08 -1.99
C CYS A 537 13.90 34.35 -2.79
N ALA A 538 13.45 34.41 -4.05
CA ALA A 538 13.56 35.64 -4.84
C ALA A 538 12.58 36.74 -4.39
N SER A 539 11.36 36.37 -3.96
CA SER A 539 10.24 37.31 -3.86
C SER A 539 9.16 36.95 -2.81
N CYS A 540 9.52 36.27 -1.71
CA CYS A 540 8.58 35.85 -0.66
C CYS A 540 8.55 36.74 0.61
N GLY A 541 9.43 37.75 0.71
CA GLY A 541 9.60 38.58 1.91
C GLY A 541 8.61 39.74 2.09
N LYS A 542 7.72 39.99 1.12
CA LYS A 542 6.70 41.05 1.18
C LYS A 542 5.33 40.44 0.94
N ASN A 543 4.42 40.61 1.89
CA ASN A 543 3.01 40.31 1.64
C ASN A 543 2.42 41.43 0.77
N VAL A 544 1.77 41.06 -0.33
CA VAL A 544 1.27 42.01 -1.33
C VAL A 544 -0.05 42.64 -0.88
N ASP A 545 -0.85 41.92 -0.10
CA ASP A 545 -2.12 42.37 0.46
C ASP A 545 -1.94 43.17 1.76
N ASP A 546 -0.78 43.03 2.42
CA ASP A 546 -0.44 43.73 3.66
C ASP A 546 1.06 44.09 3.71
N PRO A 547 1.46 45.26 3.20
CA PRO A 547 2.84 45.74 3.24
C PRO A 547 3.41 45.95 4.66
N SER A 548 2.56 45.94 5.71
CA SER A 548 2.99 46.07 7.10
C SER A 548 3.33 44.72 7.76
N PHE A 549 2.96 43.60 7.14
CA PHE A 549 3.30 42.27 7.63
C PHE A 549 4.79 41.97 7.47
N VAL A 550 5.52 42.04 8.58
CA VAL A 550 6.90 41.54 8.68
C VAL A 550 6.86 40.07 9.10
N PRO A 551 7.31 39.12 8.27
CA PRO A 551 7.33 37.71 8.65
C PRO A 551 8.28 37.49 9.85
N PRO A 552 7.96 36.57 10.78
CA PRO A 552 8.79 36.32 11.95
C PRO A 552 10.11 35.56 11.65
N PHE A 553 10.47 35.42 10.38
CA PHE A 553 11.60 34.63 9.86
C PHE A 553 12.64 35.53 9.19
N GLU A 554 13.91 35.13 9.24
CA GLU A 554 14.95 35.78 8.44
C GLU A 554 14.77 35.37 6.97
N VAL A 555 14.50 36.35 6.09
CA VAL A 555 14.33 36.13 4.65
C VAL A 555 15.54 36.66 3.90
N LYS A 556 16.20 35.79 3.13
CA LYS A 556 17.37 36.10 2.30
C LYS A 556 17.05 35.97 0.83
N GLY A 557 17.67 36.81 0.01
CA GLY A 557 17.64 36.66 -1.44
C GLY A 557 18.36 35.38 -1.87
N MET A 558 17.88 34.73 -2.93
CA MET A 558 18.62 33.64 -3.58
C MET A 558 19.88 34.20 -4.27
N GLN A 559 20.98 33.47 -4.18
CA GLN A 559 22.21 33.77 -4.91
C GLN A 559 22.13 33.22 -6.34
N ALA A 560 22.91 33.77 -7.27
CA ALA A 560 22.99 33.27 -8.63
C ALA A 560 23.92 32.04 -8.70
N GLY A 561 23.48 30.99 -9.41
CA GLY A 561 24.22 29.73 -9.58
C GLY A 561 23.46 28.53 -9.03
N ASP A 562 24.09 27.37 -9.06
CA ASP A 562 23.53 26.13 -8.50
C ASP A 562 23.38 26.20 -6.98
N ILE A 563 22.38 25.51 -6.45
CA ILE A 563 22.02 25.53 -5.03
C ILE A 563 22.63 24.30 -4.35
N GLN A 564 23.28 24.48 -3.20
CA GLN A 564 23.80 23.38 -2.39
C GLN A 564 23.06 23.29 -1.05
N LEU A 565 22.50 22.13 -0.74
CA LEU A 565 22.13 21.76 0.64
C LEU A 565 23.15 20.76 1.18
N GLU A 566 23.50 20.84 2.46
CA GLU A 566 24.35 19.83 3.09
C GLU A 566 23.99 19.58 4.55
N ASN A 567 24.17 18.33 4.99
CA ASN A 567 24.12 17.92 6.39
C ASN A 567 25.48 17.32 6.79
N HIS A 568 25.57 16.59 7.90
CA HIS A 568 26.82 15.97 8.34
C HIS A 568 27.23 14.71 7.54
N ARG A 569 26.35 14.15 6.69
CA ARG A 569 26.60 12.91 5.90
C ARG A 569 26.77 13.15 4.41
N MET A 570 26.08 14.14 3.83
CA MET A 570 26.03 14.35 2.39
C MET A 570 25.96 15.83 2.00
N LYS A 571 26.28 16.09 0.73
CA LYS A 571 25.97 17.34 0.02
C LYS A 571 25.07 17.03 -1.17
N LEU A 572 24.00 17.79 -1.34
CA LEU A 572 23.11 17.76 -2.48
C LEU A 572 23.37 19.01 -3.34
N LEU A 573 23.62 18.81 -4.63
CA LEU A 573 23.71 19.88 -5.61
C LEU A 573 22.44 19.89 -6.44
N PHE A 574 21.79 21.04 -6.53
CA PHE A 574 20.58 21.29 -7.30
C PHE A 574 20.84 22.31 -8.39
N ASP A 575 20.11 22.19 -9.49
CA ASP A 575 20.14 23.13 -10.59
C ASP A 575 19.61 24.50 -10.18
N GLY A 576 20.40 25.55 -10.39
CA GLY A 576 20.03 26.91 -10.01
C GLY A 576 18.83 27.49 -10.77
N ARG A 577 18.43 26.88 -11.91
CA ARG A 577 17.33 27.36 -12.75
C ARG A 577 16.04 26.60 -12.47
N SER A 578 16.09 25.27 -12.54
CA SER A 578 14.93 24.39 -12.37
C SER A 578 14.66 23.98 -10.91
N GLY A 579 15.67 24.06 -10.03
CA GLY A 579 15.58 23.63 -8.64
C GLY A 579 15.68 22.11 -8.43
N PHE A 580 15.82 21.31 -9.48
CA PHE A 580 15.92 19.85 -9.37
C PHE A 580 17.32 19.36 -8.99
N LEU A 581 17.38 18.21 -8.32
CA LEU A 581 18.63 17.58 -7.90
C LEU A 581 19.48 17.22 -9.13
N LYS A 582 20.80 17.44 -9.04
CA LYS A 582 21.81 17.09 -10.06
C LYS A 582 22.74 16.00 -9.58
N ALA A 583 23.25 16.11 -8.34
CA ALA A 583 24.25 15.20 -7.80
C ALA A 583 24.20 15.09 -6.28
N VAL A 584 24.64 13.93 -5.78
CA VAL A 584 24.78 13.61 -4.36
C VAL A 584 26.24 13.30 -4.06
N THR A 585 26.84 13.97 -3.09
CA THR A 585 28.21 13.68 -2.62
C THR A 585 28.16 13.12 -1.20
N ARG A 586 28.59 11.88 -1.00
CA ARG A 586 28.73 11.31 0.36
C ARG A 586 29.99 11.88 1.01
N LYS A 587 29.85 12.53 2.17
CA LYS A 587 30.98 13.19 2.87
C LYS A 587 32.00 12.19 3.43
N ALA A 588 31.55 11.00 3.80
CA ALA A 588 32.42 9.95 4.36
C ALA A 588 33.47 9.43 3.36
N THR A 589 33.10 9.29 2.08
CA THR A 589 33.98 8.78 1.02
C THR A 589 34.42 9.85 0.03
N GLY A 590 33.87 11.07 0.11
CA GLY A 590 34.12 12.15 -0.85
C GLY A 590 33.56 11.89 -2.26
N ARG A 591 32.88 10.76 -2.48
CA ARG A 591 32.40 10.34 -3.80
C ARG A 591 31.14 11.09 -4.18
N THR A 592 31.19 11.81 -5.31
CA THR A 592 30.01 12.37 -5.99
C THR A 592 29.41 11.31 -6.93
N THR A 593 28.10 11.14 -6.89
CA THR A 593 27.29 10.36 -7.84
C THR A 593 26.31 11.33 -8.49
N GLN A 594 26.14 11.24 -9.81
CA GLN A 594 25.13 11.98 -10.54
C GLN A 594 23.75 11.41 -10.15
N CYS A 595 22.80 12.28 -9.84
CA CYS A 595 21.44 11.94 -9.42
C CYS A 595 20.49 13.02 -9.93
N GLY A 596 20.39 13.16 -11.26
CA GLY A 596 19.52 14.10 -11.93
C GLY A 596 18.05 13.74 -11.72
N LEU A 597 17.27 14.60 -11.05
CA LEU A 597 15.81 14.46 -11.00
C LEU A 597 15.16 15.10 -12.22
N GLN A 598 14.24 14.38 -12.85
CA GLN A 598 13.49 14.81 -14.02
C GLN A 598 11.99 14.50 -13.84
N PHE A 599 11.14 15.37 -14.38
CA PHE A 599 9.69 15.17 -14.47
C PHE A 599 9.26 15.36 -15.92
N ALA A 600 8.66 14.33 -16.50
CA ALA A 600 8.14 14.34 -17.86
C ALA A 600 6.89 13.45 -17.93
N ALA A 601 6.24 13.39 -19.08
CA ALA A 601 5.08 12.51 -19.26
C ALA A 601 5.10 11.77 -20.59
N TYR A 602 4.59 10.55 -20.60
CA TYR A 602 4.25 9.85 -21.83
C TYR A 602 2.92 10.40 -22.38
N PRO A 603 2.84 10.77 -23.67
CA PRO A 603 1.56 11.02 -24.34
C PRO A 603 0.81 9.70 -24.49
N SER A 604 -0.44 9.62 -24.07
CA SER A 604 -1.23 8.38 -24.16
C SER A 604 -1.78 8.12 -25.57
N ALA A 605 -1.70 6.87 -26.03
CA ALA A 605 -2.38 6.42 -27.24
C ALA A 605 -3.90 6.38 -27.01
N GLN A 606 -4.65 7.20 -27.75
CA GLN A 606 -6.12 7.24 -27.66
C GLN A 606 -6.74 5.87 -27.94
N PHE A 607 -7.75 5.48 -27.15
CA PHE A 607 -8.44 4.18 -27.20
C PHE A 607 -7.58 2.93 -26.91
N HIS A 608 -6.28 3.09 -26.61
CA HIS A 608 -5.37 1.98 -26.33
C HIS A 608 -4.63 2.10 -24.99
N SER A 609 -4.45 3.32 -24.46
CA SER A 609 -4.14 3.55 -23.04
C SER A 609 -5.43 3.90 -22.31
N GLY A 610 -5.67 3.26 -21.17
CA GLY A 610 -6.91 3.40 -20.39
C GLY A 610 -6.67 3.07 -18.93
N ALA A 611 -7.67 2.61 -18.17
CA ALA A 611 -7.46 2.27 -16.76
C ALA A 611 -6.50 1.09 -16.55
N TYR A 612 -6.46 0.18 -17.51
CA TYR A 612 -5.74 -1.09 -17.45
C TYR A 612 -4.41 -0.98 -18.17
N LEU A 613 -4.49 -0.54 -19.42
CA LEU A 613 -3.38 -0.50 -20.36
C LEU A 613 -2.56 0.76 -20.20
N PHE A 614 -1.25 0.62 -20.35
CA PHE A 614 -0.34 1.73 -20.62
C PHE A 614 0.18 1.55 -22.05
N MET A 615 -0.08 2.54 -22.90
CA MET A 615 0.47 2.59 -24.25
C MET A 615 0.81 4.04 -24.60
N PRO A 616 2.10 4.40 -24.67
CA PRO A 616 2.52 5.68 -25.25
C PRO A 616 2.05 5.79 -26.71
N ASP A 617 1.71 7.00 -27.17
CA ASP A 617 1.28 7.24 -28.56
C ASP A 617 2.43 6.98 -29.54
N PRO A 618 2.36 5.92 -30.37
CA PRO A 618 3.42 5.60 -31.33
C PRO A 618 3.50 6.61 -32.50
N ASN A 619 2.52 7.50 -32.63
CA ASN A 619 2.48 8.57 -33.63
C ASN A 619 3.00 9.90 -33.09
N SER A 620 3.29 10.00 -31.79
CA SER A 620 3.89 11.20 -31.21
C SER A 620 5.29 11.41 -31.76
N ARG A 621 5.64 12.66 -32.07
CA ARG A 621 6.99 13.04 -32.53
C ARG A 621 8.06 12.85 -31.46
N GLU A 622 7.66 12.97 -30.20
CA GLU A 622 8.49 12.81 -29.02
C GLU A 622 7.84 11.73 -28.15
N THR A 623 8.60 10.72 -27.73
CA THR A 623 8.11 9.65 -26.86
C THR A 623 7.76 10.16 -25.46
N GLU A 624 8.42 11.24 -25.04
CA GLU A 624 8.26 11.90 -23.75
C GLU A 624 8.02 13.39 -23.98
N ARG A 625 7.08 13.97 -23.24
CA ARG A 625 6.75 15.39 -23.30
C ARG A 625 7.24 16.11 -22.05
N GLU A 626 7.85 17.28 -22.23
CA GLU A 626 8.09 18.22 -21.15
C GLU A 626 6.76 18.84 -20.65
N ILE A 627 6.40 18.57 -19.39
CA ILE A 627 5.16 19.04 -18.77
C ILE A 627 5.34 20.32 -17.93
N LEU A 628 6.59 20.70 -17.65
CA LEU A 628 6.98 21.80 -16.77
C LEU A 628 7.57 23.02 -17.50
N SER A 629 7.47 23.08 -18.83
CA SER A 629 8.05 24.15 -19.63
C SER A 629 7.40 25.52 -19.38
N ASP A 630 8.23 26.57 -19.40
CA ASP A 630 7.83 27.97 -19.41
C ASP A 630 7.29 28.36 -20.80
N GLU A 631 6.08 27.89 -21.13
CA GLU A 631 5.33 28.30 -22.31
C GLU A 631 5.05 29.83 -22.25
N PRO A 632 5.56 30.66 -23.18
CA PRO A 632 5.40 32.12 -23.12
C PRO A 632 3.93 32.58 -23.13
N SER A 633 3.04 31.72 -23.64
CA SER A 633 1.59 31.94 -23.69
C SER A 633 0.91 31.80 -22.32
N THR A 634 1.52 31.08 -21.37
CA THR A 634 1.02 30.90 -20.01
C THR A 634 2.12 31.20 -19.00
N LYS A 635 2.02 32.34 -18.30
CA LYS A 635 2.93 32.76 -17.20
C LYS A 635 2.89 31.82 -15.99
N ARG A 636 3.30 30.56 -16.14
CA ARG A 636 3.69 29.67 -15.05
C ARG A 636 4.94 30.29 -14.44
N THR A 637 4.88 30.60 -13.15
CA THR A 637 6.01 31.23 -12.45
C THR A 637 6.64 30.16 -11.58
N LEU A 638 7.76 29.62 -12.05
CA LEU A 638 8.62 28.75 -11.24
C LEU A 638 9.02 29.50 -9.97
N GLN A 639 8.71 28.89 -8.81
CA GLN A 639 9.08 29.42 -7.51
C GLN A 639 9.94 28.40 -6.77
N ILE A 640 11.18 28.78 -6.48
CA ILE A 640 12.10 28.02 -5.63
C ILE A 640 12.13 28.68 -4.25
N VAL A 641 12.01 27.86 -3.21
CA VAL A 641 12.08 28.29 -1.80
C VAL A 641 12.97 27.31 -1.05
N ILE A 642 13.93 27.84 -0.29
CA ILE A 642 14.75 27.04 0.62
C ILE A 642 14.36 27.40 2.05
N THR A 643 13.99 26.41 2.85
CA THR A 643 13.76 26.57 4.29
C THR A 643 14.84 25.80 5.04
N SER A 644 15.70 26.50 5.78
CA SER A 644 16.87 25.90 6.44
C SER A 644 16.93 26.25 7.92
N GLY A 645 16.99 25.24 8.78
CA GLY A 645 17.15 25.43 10.23
C GLY A 645 17.96 24.30 10.87
N SER A 646 17.84 24.16 12.19
CA SER A 646 18.64 23.25 13.02
C SER A 646 18.31 21.75 12.88
N ILE A 647 17.10 21.42 12.40
CA ILE A 647 16.61 20.03 12.28
C ILE A 647 16.67 19.54 10.83
N ALA A 648 16.33 20.40 9.87
CA ALA A 648 16.30 20.07 8.46
C ALA A 648 16.55 21.30 7.56
N SER A 649 17.07 21.00 6.37
CA SER A 649 17.05 21.91 5.22
C SER A 649 16.20 21.30 4.11
N GLU A 650 15.31 22.10 3.55
CA GLU A 650 14.38 21.73 2.49
C GLU A 650 14.48 22.73 1.33
N LEU A 651 14.53 22.21 0.10
CA LEU A 651 14.31 22.98 -1.13
C LEU A 651 12.96 22.54 -1.71
N ALA A 652 12.04 23.49 -1.85
CA ALA A 652 10.74 23.33 -2.47
C ALA A 652 10.70 24.05 -3.82
N VAL A 653 10.23 23.36 -4.85
CA VAL A 653 10.05 23.83 -6.22
C VAL A 653 8.57 23.77 -6.56
N ILE A 654 7.97 24.91 -6.88
CA ILE A 654 6.54 25.03 -7.13
C ILE A 654 6.32 25.41 -8.60
N TYR A 655 5.84 24.43 -9.37
CA TYR A 655 5.30 24.59 -10.71
C TYR A 655 3.78 24.55 -10.63
N HIS A 656 3.18 25.63 -10.13
CA HIS A 656 1.72 25.67 -9.98
C HIS A 656 1.00 25.65 -11.35
N PRO A 657 -0.12 24.92 -11.48
CA PRO A 657 -0.79 24.06 -10.48
C PRO A 657 -0.26 22.63 -10.39
N ILE A 658 0.45 22.16 -11.40
CA ILE A 658 0.65 20.72 -11.66
C ILE A 658 1.53 20.01 -10.61
N LEU A 659 2.56 20.68 -10.09
CA LEU A 659 3.56 20.07 -9.22
C LEU A 659 4.06 21.04 -8.15
N ALA A 660 4.11 20.58 -6.90
CA ALA A 660 5.02 21.12 -5.89
C ALA A 660 5.91 19.98 -5.38
N HIS A 661 7.21 20.10 -5.63
CA HIS A 661 8.24 19.11 -5.36
C HIS A 661 9.16 19.62 -4.24
N SER A 662 9.27 18.89 -3.13
CA SER A 662 10.18 19.21 -2.03
C SER A 662 11.23 18.13 -1.86
N VAL A 663 12.50 18.52 -1.73
CA VAL A 663 13.62 17.66 -1.32
C VAL A 663 14.17 18.14 0.01
N ARG A 664 14.26 17.23 0.98
CA ARG A 664 14.64 17.52 2.37
C ARG A 664 15.77 16.61 2.85
N ILE A 665 16.72 17.20 3.56
CA ILE A 665 17.76 16.50 4.32
C ILE A 665 17.68 16.86 5.79
N TYR A 666 17.97 15.88 6.65
CA TYR A 666 17.92 16.03 8.10
C TYR A 666 19.32 16.21 8.69
N HIS A 667 19.44 17.13 9.64
CA HIS A 667 20.69 17.45 10.35
C HIS A 667 20.90 16.60 11.59
N ALA A 668 19.80 16.11 12.18
CA ALA A 668 19.81 15.26 13.36
C ALA A 668 20.63 13.98 13.13
N ALA A 669 21.45 13.60 14.12
CA ALA A 669 22.26 12.40 14.06
C ALA A 669 21.40 11.12 14.13
N GLY A 670 21.66 10.18 13.21
CA GLY A 670 20.95 8.91 13.10
C GLY A 670 20.50 8.59 11.68
N PRO A 671 19.65 7.56 11.47
CA PRO A 671 19.31 7.02 10.15
C PRO A 671 18.70 8.06 9.20
N LEU A 672 17.95 9.03 9.72
CA LEU A 672 17.31 10.10 8.96
C LEU A 672 18.32 10.97 8.17
N SER A 673 19.57 11.07 8.64
CA SER A 673 20.60 11.88 8.00
C SER A 673 21.31 11.20 6.81
N GLU A 674 21.14 9.89 6.63
CA GLU A 674 21.75 9.10 5.56
C GLU A 674 20.84 8.95 4.33
N GLY A 675 19.58 9.38 4.43
CA GLY A 675 18.61 9.38 3.32
C GLY A 675 18.21 10.77 2.85
N ILE A 676 17.72 10.87 1.62
CA ILE A 676 17.10 12.08 1.06
C ILE A 676 15.59 11.86 1.04
N TYR A 677 14.82 12.74 1.66
CA TYR A 677 13.36 12.61 1.71
C TYR A 677 12.70 13.53 0.67
N ILE A 678 11.78 12.97 -0.13
CA ILE A 678 11.14 13.66 -1.26
C ILE A 678 9.62 13.65 -1.07
N GLU A 679 8.97 14.79 -1.29
CA GLU A 679 7.51 14.94 -1.29
C GLU A 679 7.07 15.59 -2.60
N ASN A 680 6.18 14.94 -3.37
CA ASN A 680 5.55 15.56 -4.54
C ASN A 680 4.05 15.71 -4.30
N ILE A 681 3.56 16.95 -4.29
CA ILE A 681 2.14 17.27 -4.39
C ILE A 681 1.83 17.44 -5.88
N ILE A 682 0.84 16.67 -6.36
CA ILE A 682 0.46 16.63 -7.78
C ILE A 682 -1.02 16.95 -7.91
N ASP A 683 -1.36 17.80 -8.89
CA ASP A 683 -2.74 18.16 -9.21
C ASP A 683 -2.90 18.26 -10.73
N PHE A 684 -3.62 17.30 -11.32
CA PHE A 684 -3.92 17.29 -12.75
C PHE A 684 -4.96 18.35 -13.16
N GLU A 685 -5.49 19.11 -12.20
CA GLU A 685 -6.61 20.03 -12.33
C GLU A 685 -7.91 19.35 -12.80
N ALA A 686 -9.00 20.12 -12.87
CA ALA A 686 -10.23 19.66 -13.49
C ALA A 686 -10.01 19.31 -14.98
N PRO A 687 -10.59 18.21 -15.50
CA PRO A 687 -10.66 17.93 -16.93
C PRO A 687 -11.26 19.12 -17.70
N PRO A 688 -10.84 19.39 -18.96
CA PRO A 688 -10.04 18.53 -19.84
C PRO A 688 -8.53 18.82 -19.82
N LYS A 689 -8.00 19.50 -18.79
CA LYS A 689 -6.56 19.77 -18.68
C LYS A 689 -5.76 18.48 -18.50
N ASN A 690 -4.50 18.49 -18.94
CA ASN A 690 -3.57 17.34 -18.84
C ASN A 690 -4.17 16.02 -19.38
N ARG A 691 -4.93 16.09 -20.48
CA ARG A 691 -5.48 14.92 -21.19
C ARG A 691 -4.37 14.08 -21.83
N GLU A 692 -4.59 12.78 -21.96
CA GLU A 692 -3.67 11.81 -22.57
C GLU A 692 -2.23 12.00 -22.06
N THR A 693 -2.08 12.11 -20.73
CA THR A 693 -0.83 12.47 -20.05
C THR A 693 -0.55 11.50 -18.92
N GLU A 694 0.61 10.86 -18.93
CA GLU A 694 1.05 9.90 -17.90
C GLU A 694 2.37 10.40 -17.28
N LEU A 695 2.26 11.10 -16.16
CA LEU A 695 3.34 11.82 -15.50
C LEU A 695 4.23 10.86 -14.70
N PHE A 696 5.54 10.97 -14.88
CA PHE A 696 6.54 10.22 -14.11
C PHE A 696 7.64 11.12 -13.51
N MET A 697 8.30 10.59 -12.48
CA MET A 697 9.54 11.11 -11.91
C MET A 697 10.66 10.14 -12.24
N ARG A 698 11.77 10.64 -12.79
CA ARG A 698 12.95 9.85 -13.15
C ARG A 698 14.17 10.34 -12.38
N VAL A 699 14.96 9.39 -11.86
CA VAL A 699 16.32 9.62 -11.36
C VAL A 699 17.30 9.13 -12.43
N VAL A 700 18.15 10.03 -12.92
CA VAL A 700 19.21 9.74 -13.89
C VAL A 700 20.56 9.74 -13.16
N THR A 701 21.28 8.63 -13.23
CA THR A 701 22.55 8.45 -12.51
C THR A 701 23.69 7.96 -13.40
N ASP A 702 24.92 8.03 -12.86
CA ASP A 702 26.11 7.39 -13.42
C ASP A 702 26.35 5.97 -12.86
N ILE A 703 25.32 5.31 -12.32
CA ILE A 703 25.38 3.92 -11.85
C ILE A 703 25.23 2.96 -13.04
N SER A 704 26.25 2.14 -13.29
CA SER A 704 26.27 1.18 -14.39
C SER A 704 25.52 -0.11 -14.05
N ASN A 705 24.19 -0.08 -14.14
CA ASN A 705 23.30 -1.22 -13.90
C ASN A 705 23.15 -2.15 -15.12
N GLY A 706 24.25 -2.46 -15.81
CA GLY A 706 24.28 -3.39 -16.95
C GLY A 706 23.83 -2.82 -18.30
N ASP A 707 24.05 -3.62 -19.35
CA ASP A 707 23.57 -3.41 -20.72
C ASP A 707 23.20 -4.79 -21.32
N PRO A 708 21.91 -5.11 -21.54
CA PRO A 708 20.74 -4.27 -21.26
C PRO A 708 20.59 -3.94 -19.77
N PRO A 709 20.02 -2.76 -19.42
CA PRO A 709 19.89 -2.34 -18.04
C PRO A 709 19.01 -3.28 -17.21
N GLU A 710 19.39 -3.48 -15.96
CA GLU A 710 18.66 -4.27 -14.98
C GLU A 710 18.30 -3.43 -13.74
N PHE A 711 17.13 -3.68 -13.19
CA PHE A 711 16.69 -3.06 -11.93
C PHE A 711 15.95 -4.07 -11.07
N TYR A 712 15.63 -3.67 -9.85
CA TYR A 712 15.03 -4.53 -8.86
C TYR A 712 13.74 -3.89 -8.37
N SER A 713 12.64 -4.64 -8.40
CA SER A 713 11.30 -4.20 -8.01
C SER A 713 10.77 -5.10 -6.90
N ASP A 714 10.06 -4.55 -5.91
CA ASP A 714 9.43 -5.39 -4.89
C ASP A 714 8.17 -6.12 -5.39
N LEU A 715 7.87 -7.26 -4.78
CA LEU A 715 6.62 -7.99 -4.96
C LEU A 715 5.83 -7.95 -3.64
N ASN A 716 4.81 -7.10 -3.64
CA ASN A 716 3.89 -6.89 -2.51
C ASN A 716 4.56 -6.45 -1.19
N GLY A 717 5.72 -5.79 -1.25
CA GLY A 717 6.49 -5.38 -0.07
C GLY A 717 7.16 -6.55 0.68
N PHE A 718 7.13 -7.75 0.11
CA PHE A 718 7.59 -8.98 0.77
C PHE A 718 8.97 -9.42 0.29
N GLN A 719 9.19 -9.44 -1.03
CA GLN A 719 10.42 -9.93 -1.68
C GLN A 719 10.86 -8.98 -2.81
N ILE A 720 12.11 -9.11 -3.27
CA ILE A 720 12.64 -8.34 -4.41
C ILE A 720 12.86 -9.26 -5.61
N GLN A 721 12.38 -8.83 -6.77
CA GLN A 721 12.53 -9.49 -8.05
C GLN A 721 13.46 -8.68 -8.97
N LYS A 722 14.42 -9.37 -9.60
CA LYS A 722 15.27 -8.79 -10.64
C LYS A 722 14.47 -8.65 -11.94
N ARG A 723 14.60 -7.48 -12.58
CA ARG A 723 14.01 -7.08 -13.86
C ARG A 723 15.15 -6.78 -14.83
N VAL A 724 15.05 -7.24 -16.07
CA VAL A 724 16.04 -7.00 -17.13
C VAL A 724 15.29 -6.42 -18.32
N LYS A 725 15.79 -5.32 -18.89
CA LYS A 725 15.13 -4.66 -20.03
C LYS A 725 15.02 -5.61 -21.23
N VAL A 726 13.85 -5.61 -21.85
CA VAL A 726 13.57 -6.30 -23.11
C VAL A 726 13.14 -5.26 -24.16
N GLU A 727 14.01 -4.88 -25.09
CA GLU A 727 13.74 -3.81 -26.06
C GLU A 727 12.47 -4.06 -26.90
N ARG A 728 12.28 -5.31 -27.35
CA ARG A 728 11.22 -5.70 -28.31
C ARG A 728 9.78 -5.58 -27.80
N ILE A 729 9.56 -5.24 -26.52
CA ILE A 729 8.23 -5.13 -25.89
C ILE A 729 7.88 -3.69 -25.46
N GLY A 730 8.67 -2.70 -25.92
CA GLY A 730 8.44 -1.29 -25.62
C GLY A 730 8.64 -0.93 -24.14
N ILE A 731 8.42 0.33 -23.80
CA ILE A 731 8.51 0.79 -22.39
C ILE A 731 7.35 0.22 -21.57
N GLU A 732 6.19 0.07 -22.18
CA GLU A 732 4.96 -0.47 -21.61
C GLU A 732 5.11 -1.90 -21.06
N GLY A 733 5.89 -2.76 -21.74
CA GLY A 733 6.22 -4.11 -21.27
C GLY A 733 7.37 -4.17 -20.25
N ASN A 734 8.06 -3.05 -20.00
CA ASN A 734 9.18 -2.94 -19.06
C ASN A 734 8.85 -2.14 -17.78
N TYR A 735 7.60 -1.69 -17.63
CA TYR A 735 7.07 -1.14 -16.38
C TYR A 735 6.61 -2.27 -15.45
N PHE A 736 7.11 -2.31 -14.22
CA PHE A 736 6.79 -3.32 -13.22
C PHE A 736 6.13 -2.69 -11.97
N PRO A 737 5.32 -3.45 -11.22
CA PRO A 737 4.75 -2.95 -9.96
C PRO A 737 5.84 -2.77 -8.92
N ILE A 738 5.74 -1.68 -8.18
CA ILE A 738 6.46 -1.44 -6.93
C ILE A 738 5.48 -0.97 -5.87
N THR A 739 5.70 -1.36 -4.63
CA THR A 739 4.72 -1.20 -3.53
C THR A 739 5.37 -0.85 -2.20
N SER A 740 6.70 -0.97 -2.10
CA SER A 740 7.54 -0.47 -1.01
C SER A 740 8.88 0.09 -1.51
N MET A 741 9.49 -0.46 -2.58
CA MET A 741 10.77 0.01 -3.11
C MET A 741 11.16 -0.51 -4.51
N ALA A 742 12.02 0.27 -5.17
CA ALA A 742 12.81 -0.16 -6.33
C ALA A 742 14.28 0.23 -6.16
N TYR A 743 15.21 -0.44 -6.83
CA TYR A 743 16.60 0.01 -6.89
C TYR A 743 17.36 -0.41 -8.14
N ILE A 744 18.43 0.34 -8.42
CA ILE A 744 19.49 0.01 -9.39
C ILE A 744 20.83 -0.06 -8.66
N GLN A 745 21.79 -0.84 -9.17
CA GLN A 745 23.12 -0.94 -8.57
C GLN A 745 24.21 -1.23 -9.60
N ASP A 746 25.43 -0.82 -9.25
CA ASP A 746 26.69 -1.29 -9.85
C ASP A 746 27.48 -2.12 -8.81
N SER A 747 28.73 -2.48 -9.10
CA SER A 747 29.59 -3.25 -8.19
C SER A 747 30.02 -2.52 -6.92
N SER A 748 29.68 -1.24 -6.77
CA SER A 748 30.16 -0.33 -5.73
C SER A 748 29.10 0.60 -5.12
N ARG A 749 27.94 0.78 -5.78
CA ARG A 749 26.86 1.68 -5.38
C ARG A 749 25.49 1.05 -5.64
N ARG A 750 24.54 1.32 -4.75
CA ARG A 750 23.10 1.10 -4.95
C ARG A 750 22.35 2.42 -4.78
N LEU A 751 21.43 2.70 -5.69
CA LEU A 751 20.42 3.76 -5.54
C LEU A 751 19.07 3.10 -5.28
N SER A 752 18.53 3.30 -4.09
CA SER A 752 17.23 2.75 -3.65
C SER A 752 16.19 3.86 -3.56
N LEU A 753 15.05 3.69 -4.23
CA LEU A 753 13.87 4.55 -4.13
C LEU A 753 12.79 3.80 -3.32
N LEU A 754 12.48 4.28 -2.12
CA LEU A 754 11.40 3.75 -1.29
C LEU A 754 10.10 4.53 -1.59
N VAL A 755 8.97 3.82 -1.69
CA VAL A 755 7.65 4.40 -2.01
C VAL A 755 6.66 4.19 -0.87
N ASN A 756 5.69 5.10 -0.73
CA ASN A 756 4.65 5.02 0.31
C ASN A 756 3.33 4.38 -0.16
N HIS A 757 3.22 3.97 -1.43
CA HIS A 757 2.04 3.36 -2.04
C HIS A 757 2.42 2.58 -3.31
N ALA A 758 1.47 1.83 -3.87
CA ALA A 758 1.70 1.08 -5.11
C ALA A 758 1.78 2.00 -6.34
N GLN A 759 2.79 1.80 -7.19
CA GLN A 759 3.09 2.57 -8.40
C GLN A 759 3.72 1.66 -9.48
N GLY A 760 3.75 2.10 -10.73
CA GLY A 760 4.56 1.48 -11.79
C GLY A 760 5.96 2.09 -11.87
N ALA A 761 6.99 1.28 -12.08
CA ALA A 761 8.39 1.72 -12.22
C ALA A 761 9.18 0.96 -13.29
N ALA A 762 10.20 1.60 -13.86
CA ALA A 762 11.03 1.03 -14.93
C ALA A 762 12.51 1.49 -14.85
N SER A 763 13.37 0.82 -15.62
CA SER A 763 14.74 1.24 -15.94
C SER A 763 14.96 1.08 -17.44
N TRP A 764 14.67 2.14 -18.21
CA TRP A 764 14.67 2.10 -19.67
C TRP A 764 16.07 2.26 -20.30
N GLN A 765 16.99 2.90 -19.59
CA GLN A 765 18.36 3.16 -20.02
C GLN A 765 19.31 2.92 -18.84
N PRO A 766 20.60 2.64 -19.09
CA PRO A 766 21.60 2.55 -18.03
C PRO A 766 21.61 3.78 -17.12
N GLY A 767 21.66 3.54 -15.81
CA GLY A 767 21.63 4.56 -14.77
C GLY A 767 20.26 5.20 -14.49
N TRP A 768 19.20 4.84 -15.22
CA TRP A 768 17.86 5.41 -15.03
C TRP A 768 17.01 4.56 -14.10
N LEU A 769 16.29 5.21 -13.18
CA LEU A 769 15.20 4.61 -12.42
C LEU A 769 14.02 5.59 -12.42
N GLU A 770 12.88 5.18 -12.97
CA GLU A 770 11.68 6.01 -13.05
C GLU A 770 10.48 5.38 -12.38
N VAL A 771 9.59 6.23 -11.86
CA VAL A 771 8.33 5.86 -11.25
C VAL A 771 7.22 6.75 -11.80
N MET A 772 6.14 6.13 -12.29
CA MET A 772 4.96 6.86 -12.74
C MET A 772 4.17 7.35 -11.52
N LEU A 773 3.74 8.61 -11.56
CA LEU A 773 3.10 9.32 -10.46
C LEU A 773 1.58 9.32 -10.61
N ASP A 774 1.06 9.81 -11.74
CA ASP A 774 -0.38 9.89 -12.04
C ASP A 774 -0.61 9.84 -13.56
N ARG A 775 -1.83 9.51 -13.98
CA ARG A 775 -2.19 9.36 -15.40
C ARG A 775 -3.65 9.72 -15.67
N ARG A 776 -3.89 10.38 -16.80
CA ARG A 776 -5.23 10.79 -17.26
C ARG A 776 -5.43 10.43 -18.72
N THR A 777 -6.40 9.55 -18.96
CA THR A 777 -6.83 9.07 -20.28
C THR A 777 -8.30 9.42 -20.47
N LEU A 778 -8.71 10.00 -21.59
CA LEU A 778 -10.11 10.37 -21.83
C LEU A 778 -10.94 9.18 -22.35
N TYR A 779 -10.27 8.16 -22.87
CA TYR A 779 -10.87 7.04 -23.59
C TYR A 779 -10.74 5.73 -22.79
N ASP A 780 -11.70 4.83 -23.03
CA ASP A 780 -11.65 3.44 -22.57
C ASP A 780 -10.67 2.63 -23.44
N ASP A 781 -9.98 1.66 -22.83
CA ASP A 781 -9.02 0.75 -23.48
C ASP A 781 -9.65 -0.60 -23.89
N SER A 782 -10.99 -0.65 -23.98
CA SER A 782 -11.77 -1.80 -24.42
C SER A 782 -11.55 -3.06 -23.56
N ARG A 783 -11.24 -2.90 -22.27
CA ARG A 783 -11.10 -4.00 -21.29
C ARG A 783 -12.28 -4.16 -20.32
N GLY A 784 -13.34 -3.35 -20.46
CA GLY A 784 -14.65 -3.63 -19.83
C GLY A 784 -15.16 -2.57 -18.85
N MET A 785 -14.30 -1.64 -18.41
CA MET A 785 -14.71 -0.51 -17.57
C MET A 785 -15.66 0.43 -18.32
N GLY A 786 -15.44 0.69 -19.62
CA GLY A 786 -16.35 1.47 -20.47
C GLY A 786 -16.29 2.99 -20.23
N GLU A 787 -15.22 3.51 -19.64
CA GLU A 787 -14.96 4.95 -19.44
C GLU A 787 -13.44 5.24 -19.46
N GLY A 788 -13.03 6.51 -19.49
CA GLY A 788 -11.64 6.93 -19.31
C GLY A 788 -11.30 7.25 -17.85
N VAL A 789 -10.01 7.40 -17.52
CA VAL A 789 -9.55 7.83 -16.19
C VAL A 789 -9.44 9.36 -16.15
N VAL A 790 -10.49 10.02 -15.68
CA VAL A 790 -10.60 11.50 -15.65
C VAL A 790 -10.87 12.09 -14.27
N ASP A 791 -11.02 11.27 -13.24
CA ASP A 791 -11.39 11.66 -11.87
C ASP A 791 -10.20 11.86 -10.92
N ASN A 792 -9.00 12.13 -11.46
CA ASN A 792 -7.78 12.38 -10.69
C ASN A 792 -8.02 13.38 -9.54
N LYS A 793 -7.40 13.12 -8.39
CA LYS A 793 -7.49 13.94 -7.18
C LYS A 793 -6.12 14.47 -6.80
N ARG A 794 -6.07 15.70 -6.26
CA ARG A 794 -4.84 16.27 -5.71
C ARG A 794 -4.27 15.36 -4.62
N MET A 795 -3.04 14.89 -4.80
CA MET A 795 -2.41 13.91 -3.92
C MET A 795 -1.04 14.34 -3.42
N LEU A 796 -0.52 13.63 -2.42
CA LEU A 796 0.82 13.78 -1.85
C LEU A 796 1.54 12.43 -1.87
N THR A 797 2.54 12.31 -2.74
CA THR A 797 3.44 11.16 -2.80
C THR A 797 4.68 11.41 -1.93
N LYS A 798 5.22 10.37 -1.30
CA LYS A 798 6.34 10.46 -0.36
C LYS A 798 7.38 9.38 -0.66
N PHE A 799 8.65 9.76 -0.72
CA PHE A 799 9.74 8.87 -1.04
C PHE A 799 10.94 9.06 -0.10
N TRP A 800 11.73 8.02 0.02
CA TRP A 800 13.14 8.14 0.40
C TRP A 800 14.01 7.74 -0.79
N LEU A 801 15.00 8.56 -1.11
CA LEU A 801 16.07 8.23 -2.05
C LEU A 801 17.34 7.97 -1.25
N LEU A 802 17.87 6.74 -1.36
CA LEU A 802 19.05 6.28 -0.63
C LEU A 802 20.20 6.03 -1.61
N LEU A 803 21.41 6.46 -1.25
CA LEU A 803 22.63 6.17 -2.00
C LEU A 803 23.59 5.41 -1.09
N GLU A 804 23.73 4.12 -1.35
CA GLU A 804 24.40 3.16 -0.49
C GLU A 804 25.66 2.61 -1.16
N GLU A 805 26.70 2.33 -0.38
CA GLU A 805 27.91 1.67 -0.87
C GLU A 805 27.74 0.15 -0.84
N VAL A 806 28.24 -0.53 -1.88
CA VAL A 806 28.25 -1.99 -2.01
C VAL A 806 29.68 -2.49 -1.76
N THR A 807 29.85 -3.36 -0.77
CA THR A 807 31.15 -3.83 -0.28
C THR A 807 31.22 -5.36 -0.32
N GLY A 808 31.76 -5.90 -1.42
CA GLY A 808 31.95 -7.34 -1.61
C GLY A 808 31.71 -7.73 -3.06
N GLY A 809 32.77 -7.78 -3.86
CA GLY A 809 32.65 -8.08 -5.29
C GLY A 809 32.13 -9.50 -5.56
N ASP A 810 31.24 -9.59 -6.56
CA ASP A 810 30.86 -10.80 -7.31
C ASP A 810 30.36 -12.03 -6.53
N LYS A 811 30.00 -11.87 -5.25
CA LYS A 811 29.13 -12.84 -4.57
C LYS A 811 27.72 -12.71 -5.14
N LYS A 812 27.44 -13.52 -6.17
CA LYS A 812 26.08 -13.73 -6.68
C LYS A 812 25.26 -14.44 -5.60
N ASP A 813 24.62 -13.65 -4.75
CA ASP A 813 23.52 -14.10 -3.91
C ASP A 813 22.49 -14.83 -4.78
N SER A 814 21.90 -15.90 -4.24
CA SER A 814 20.89 -16.70 -4.95
C SER A 814 19.58 -15.94 -5.20
N TYR A 815 19.35 -14.82 -4.50
CA TYR A 815 18.21 -13.93 -4.65
C TYR A 815 18.55 -12.50 -4.22
N SER A 816 17.73 -11.55 -4.66
CA SER A 816 17.93 -10.12 -4.42
C SER A 816 17.36 -9.67 -3.07
N ARG A 817 18.06 -8.75 -2.37
CA ARG A 817 17.71 -8.28 -1.01
C ARG A 817 17.99 -6.79 -0.81
N PRO A 818 17.08 -6.01 -0.18
CA PRO A 818 17.35 -4.65 0.30
C PRO A 818 18.42 -4.64 1.38
N SER A 819 19.02 -3.49 1.67
CA SER A 819 19.86 -3.34 2.88
C SER A 819 18.98 -3.30 4.14
N LEU A 820 19.59 -3.53 5.31
CA LEU A 820 18.89 -3.37 6.59
C LEU A 820 18.41 -1.92 6.81
N PHE A 821 19.16 -0.94 6.27
CA PHE A 821 18.82 0.47 6.31
C PHE A 821 17.60 0.81 5.44
N ALA A 822 17.53 0.26 4.22
CA ALA A 822 16.37 0.40 3.34
C ALA A 822 15.11 -0.18 3.98
N HIS A 823 15.18 -1.37 4.60
CA HIS A 823 14.07 -1.94 5.37
C HIS A 823 13.64 -1.04 6.54
N HIS A 824 14.60 -0.50 7.30
CA HIS A 824 14.30 0.38 8.44
C HIS A 824 13.54 1.65 8.02
N LEU A 825 14.01 2.35 6.98
CA LEU A 825 13.32 3.55 6.48
C LEU A 825 12.01 3.22 5.74
N SER A 826 11.92 2.08 5.05
CA SER A 826 10.68 1.64 4.39
C SER A 826 9.59 1.32 5.41
N ASN A 827 9.92 0.59 6.48
CA ASN A 827 9.01 0.32 7.60
C ASN A 827 8.57 1.63 8.29
N GLY A 828 9.45 2.63 8.38
CA GLY A 828 9.10 3.97 8.89
C GLY A 828 8.17 4.77 7.97
N LEU A 829 8.39 4.70 6.65
CA LEU A 829 7.57 5.37 5.63
C LEU A 829 6.17 4.78 5.51
N LEU A 830 6.05 3.45 5.57
CA LEU A 830 4.78 2.72 5.46
C LEU A 830 3.97 2.76 6.76
N TYR A 831 4.62 2.77 7.93
CA TYR A 831 3.96 2.74 9.24
C TYR A 831 4.39 3.91 10.16
N PRO A 832 4.12 5.18 9.78
CA PRO A 832 4.56 6.37 10.52
C PRO A 832 4.00 6.44 11.96
N ALA A 833 4.57 7.27 12.83
CA ALA A 833 4.05 7.42 14.19
C ALA A 833 2.67 8.11 14.22
N ASN A 834 1.71 7.52 14.93
CA ASN A 834 0.41 8.14 15.16
C ASN A 834 0.56 9.26 16.19
N LEU A 835 0.03 10.45 15.91
CA LEU A 835 0.15 11.63 16.77
C LEU A 835 -1.24 12.05 17.28
N PHE A 836 -1.35 12.15 18.61
CA PHE A 836 -2.55 12.61 19.30
C PHE A 836 -2.28 13.87 20.11
N VAL A 837 -3.27 14.74 20.19
CA VAL A 837 -3.30 15.96 21.00
C VAL A 837 -4.14 15.69 22.23
N VAL A 838 -3.64 16.07 23.41
CA VAL A 838 -4.43 16.03 24.65
C VAL A 838 -5.33 17.27 24.72
N GLU A 839 -6.63 17.07 24.87
CA GLU A 839 -7.62 18.14 25.05
C GLU A 839 -8.18 18.14 26.49
N GLY A 840 -8.65 19.30 26.97
CA GLY A 840 -9.39 19.41 28.24
C GLY A 840 -8.56 19.34 29.53
N MET A 841 -7.24 19.57 29.48
CA MET A 841 -6.39 19.68 30.67
C MET A 841 -5.94 21.13 30.91
N THR A 842 -6.81 21.96 31.48
CA THR A 842 -6.43 23.28 31.97
C THR A 842 -5.79 23.17 33.36
N GLU A 843 -4.46 23.18 33.45
CA GLU A 843 -3.76 23.35 34.73
C GLU A 843 -3.91 24.80 35.21
N THR A 844 -5.01 25.12 35.91
CA THR A 844 -5.10 26.37 36.67
C THR A 844 -4.31 26.23 37.96
N PRO A 845 -3.22 27.00 38.19
CA PRO A 845 -2.55 27.02 39.49
C PRO A 845 -3.54 27.56 40.53
N PRO A 846 -3.65 26.96 41.72
CA PRO A 846 -4.62 27.38 42.73
C PRO A 846 -4.31 28.80 43.22
N GLN A 847 -5.03 29.78 42.69
CA GLN A 847 -5.02 31.13 43.23
C GLN A 847 -5.78 31.16 44.56
N LYS A 848 -5.00 31.26 45.64
CA LYS A 848 -5.37 31.34 47.08
C LYS A 848 -5.44 29.99 47.81
N PRO A 849 -4.81 29.90 49.00
CA PRO A 849 -5.02 28.78 49.92
C PRO A 849 -6.34 28.98 50.68
N SER A 850 -7.43 28.40 50.19
CA SER A 850 -8.69 28.29 50.92
C SER A 850 -9.27 26.88 50.81
N HIS A 851 -9.79 26.38 51.93
CA HIS A 851 -10.04 24.97 52.20
C HIS A 851 -10.88 24.21 51.15
N GLN A 852 -10.42 22.98 50.86
CA GLN A 852 -11.23 21.81 50.49
C GLN A 852 -12.10 21.89 49.22
N ARG A 853 -11.46 21.89 48.05
CA ARG A 853 -11.85 21.00 46.93
C ARG A 853 -10.62 20.37 46.30
N HIS A 854 -10.45 19.06 46.45
CA HIS A 854 -9.47 18.28 45.69
C HIS A 854 -10.00 18.05 44.28
N GLU A 855 -9.79 18.99 43.37
CA GLU A 855 -9.77 18.66 41.94
C GLU A 855 -8.51 17.83 41.68
N LYS A 856 -8.69 16.53 41.43
CA LYS A 856 -7.61 15.62 41.08
C LYS A 856 -7.35 15.73 39.59
N ASP A 857 -6.21 16.30 39.21
CA ASP A 857 -5.73 16.31 37.83
C ASP A 857 -5.73 14.90 37.22
N LEU A 858 -5.99 14.82 35.92
CA LEU A 858 -5.95 13.57 35.18
C LEU A 858 -4.49 13.11 35.02
N SER A 859 -3.98 12.37 36.01
CA SER A 859 -2.59 11.93 36.03
C SER A 859 -2.32 10.88 34.94
N LEU A 860 -1.60 11.30 33.91
CA LEU A 860 -1.14 10.44 32.82
C LEU A 860 0.30 9.94 33.05
N HIS A 861 0.60 8.76 32.55
CA HIS A 861 1.96 8.31 32.30
C HIS A 861 2.60 9.19 31.21
N LYS A 862 3.81 9.69 31.45
CA LYS A 862 4.55 10.49 30.44
C LYS A 862 5.16 9.60 29.33
N ARG A 863 5.38 8.32 29.63
CA ARG A 863 5.89 7.29 28.73
C ARG A 863 5.27 5.95 29.13
N VAL A 864 4.85 5.16 28.14
CA VAL A 864 4.38 3.76 28.31
C VAL A 864 5.12 2.91 27.30
N GLN A 865 5.87 1.91 27.76
CA GLN A 865 6.53 0.91 26.92
C GLN A 865 5.74 -0.40 27.02
N LEU A 866 5.34 -0.99 25.89
CA LEU A 866 4.51 -2.19 25.85
C LEU A 866 5.34 -3.47 25.66
N LEU A 867 6.63 -3.35 25.33
CA LEU A 867 7.60 -4.45 25.27
C LEU A 867 8.73 -4.28 26.31
N THR A 868 9.28 -5.39 26.81
CA THR A 868 10.49 -5.37 27.65
C THR A 868 11.75 -5.03 26.85
N ARG A 869 11.85 -5.50 25.61
CA ARG A 869 12.97 -5.29 24.67
C ARG A 869 12.44 -5.05 23.25
N SER A 870 13.27 -4.48 22.38
CA SER A 870 13.01 -4.47 20.93
C SER A 870 13.04 -5.88 20.35
N PHE A 871 12.40 -6.05 19.19
CA PHE A 871 12.65 -7.21 18.34
C PHE A 871 13.96 -7.01 17.56
N PRO A 872 14.60 -8.09 17.07
CA PRO A 872 15.70 -7.98 16.12
C PRO A 872 15.32 -7.09 14.92
N CYS A 873 16.27 -6.36 14.36
CA CYS A 873 15.97 -5.40 13.28
C CYS A 873 15.52 -6.03 11.96
N ASP A 874 15.84 -7.30 11.75
CA ASP A 874 15.38 -8.12 10.64
C ASP A 874 14.00 -8.77 10.91
N VAL A 875 13.37 -8.58 12.08
CA VAL A 875 12.06 -9.16 12.42
C VAL A 875 10.98 -8.09 12.49
N HIS A 876 10.21 -7.96 11.42
CA HIS A 876 9.09 -7.02 11.32
C HIS A 876 7.80 -7.59 11.92
N LEU A 877 7.13 -6.77 12.74
CA LEU A 877 5.80 -7.06 13.28
C LEU A 877 4.71 -6.67 12.26
N LEU A 878 4.17 -7.64 11.51
CA LEU A 878 3.11 -7.37 10.53
C LEU A 878 1.78 -6.98 11.22
N THR A 879 1.32 -7.75 12.21
CA THR A 879 0.18 -7.37 13.05
C THR A 879 0.20 -8.11 14.41
N LEU A 880 -0.44 -7.51 15.41
CA LEU A 880 -0.89 -8.17 16.63
C LEU A 880 -2.40 -7.87 16.76
N ARG A 881 -3.24 -8.87 16.49
CA ARG A 881 -4.70 -8.69 16.41
C ARG A 881 -5.50 -9.70 17.21
N SER A 882 -6.39 -9.21 18.07
CA SER A 882 -7.41 -10.03 18.73
C SER A 882 -8.25 -10.79 17.69
N SER A 883 -8.46 -12.08 17.94
CA SER A 883 -9.33 -12.92 17.12
C SER A 883 -10.81 -12.72 17.48
N PRO A 884 -11.75 -12.97 16.55
CA PRO A 884 -13.17 -13.01 16.89
C PRO A 884 -13.46 -14.19 17.84
N ASP A 885 -14.46 -14.04 18.71
CA ASP A 885 -15.01 -15.17 19.44
C ASP A 885 -15.64 -16.19 18.45
N PRO A 886 -15.42 -17.51 18.63
CA PRO A 886 -15.96 -18.52 17.71
C PRO A 886 -17.49 -18.58 17.65
N THR A 887 -18.18 -18.19 18.74
CA THR A 887 -19.65 -18.22 18.85
C THR A 887 -20.25 -16.86 18.49
N TYR A 888 -19.64 -15.80 19.00
CA TYR A 888 -20.13 -14.42 18.81
C TYR A 888 -19.08 -13.56 18.10
N MET A 889 -18.93 -13.76 16.79
CA MET A 889 -17.86 -13.16 15.96
C MET A 889 -17.77 -11.62 16.03
N GLN A 890 -18.82 -10.94 16.50
CA GLN A 890 -18.85 -9.49 16.79
C GLN A 890 -18.15 -9.08 18.09
N PHE A 891 -17.61 -10.02 18.88
CA PHE A 891 -16.84 -9.79 20.10
C PHE A 891 -15.40 -10.35 19.98
N PRO A 892 -14.44 -9.80 20.75
CA PRO A 892 -13.05 -10.26 20.77
C PRO A 892 -12.84 -11.44 21.72
N ALA A 893 -12.19 -12.50 21.23
CA ALA A 893 -11.77 -13.64 22.02
C ALA A 893 -10.70 -13.30 23.08
N ALA A 894 -10.31 -14.29 23.88
CA ALA A 894 -9.19 -14.21 24.83
C ALA A 894 -7.80 -14.37 24.19
N TYR A 895 -7.74 -14.55 22.87
CA TYR A 895 -6.51 -14.85 22.13
C TYR A 895 -6.33 -13.94 20.90
N ALA A 896 -5.07 -13.74 20.52
CA ALA A 896 -4.67 -12.85 19.42
C ALA A 896 -3.64 -13.53 18.52
N LEU A 897 -3.67 -13.20 17.23
CA LEU A 897 -2.63 -13.59 16.28
C LEU A 897 -1.53 -12.53 16.24
N LEU A 898 -0.30 -12.96 16.52
CA LEU A 898 0.93 -12.22 16.33
C LEU A 898 1.60 -12.73 15.06
N VAL A 899 1.65 -11.90 14.01
CA VAL A 899 2.23 -12.26 12.71
C VAL A 899 3.56 -11.52 12.52
N LEU A 900 4.61 -12.28 12.24
CA LEU A 900 5.99 -11.80 12.07
C LEU A 900 6.50 -12.09 10.66
N HIS A 901 7.35 -11.22 10.13
CA HIS A 901 8.15 -11.44 8.93
C HIS A 901 9.62 -11.24 9.26
N ARG A 902 10.47 -12.24 9.00
CA ARG A 902 11.92 -12.05 9.07
C ARG A 902 12.45 -11.49 7.75
N GLN A 903 12.47 -10.17 7.59
CA GLN A 903 12.94 -9.45 6.41
C GLN A 903 14.40 -9.83 6.07
N GLY A 904 14.59 -10.54 4.96
CA GLY A 904 15.93 -10.84 4.45
C GLY A 904 16.63 -9.57 3.95
N TYR A 905 17.89 -9.38 4.35
CA TYR A 905 18.68 -8.19 4.03
C TYR A 905 20.06 -8.54 3.46
N ALA A 906 20.59 -7.62 2.66
CA ALA A 906 21.94 -7.64 2.11
C ALA A 906 22.94 -7.11 3.16
N CYS A 907 23.92 -7.92 3.56
CA CYS A 907 24.94 -7.56 4.53
C CYS A 907 26.10 -6.74 3.93
N ASP A 908 26.26 -6.84 2.61
CA ASP A 908 27.26 -6.19 1.77
C ASP A 908 26.86 -4.78 1.33
N VAL A 909 25.60 -4.38 1.53
CA VAL A 909 25.08 -3.07 1.10
C VAL A 909 24.79 -2.18 2.30
N GLY A 910 25.36 -0.97 2.30
CA GLY A 910 25.16 0.00 3.36
C GLY A 910 25.85 -0.36 4.68
N ALA A 911 26.85 -1.25 4.67
CA ALA A 911 27.50 -1.77 5.89
C ALA A 911 28.12 -0.68 6.80
N GLY A 912 28.45 0.49 6.27
CA GLY A 912 28.91 1.65 7.05
C GLY A 912 27.80 2.48 7.73
N ILE A 913 26.52 2.14 7.53
CA ILE A 913 25.37 2.87 8.07
C ILE A 913 24.91 2.22 9.38
N THR A 914 25.18 2.89 10.50
CA THR A 914 24.79 2.44 11.83
C THR A 914 23.36 2.85 12.17
N ILE A 915 22.48 1.88 12.42
CA ILE A 915 21.13 2.13 12.97
C ILE A 915 21.22 2.08 14.50
N PRO A 916 20.85 3.14 15.25
CA PRO A 916 20.93 3.14 16.71
C PRO A 916 20.00 2.11 17.36
N GLN A 917 20.46 1.48 18.45
CA GLN A 917 19.72 0.47 19.22
C GLN A 917 19.18 -0.70 18.37
N CYS A 918 19.87 -0.98 17.27
CA CYS A 918 19.50 -2.00 16.30
C CYS A 918 20.49 -3.15 16.36
N SER A 919 19.99 -4.34 16.69
CA SER A 919 20.77 -5.59 16.66
C SER A 919 20.01 -6.63 15.86
N THR A 920 20.75 -7.41 15.07
CA THR A 920 20.29 -8.68 14.53
C THR A 920 20.91 -9.81 15.36
N GLU A 921 20.13 -10.83 15.73
CA GLU A 921 20.72 -12.07 16.24
C GLU A 921 21.17 -12.89 15.03
N LEU A 922 22.42 -12.66 14.62
CA LEU A 922 23.09 -13.43 13.57
C LEU A 922 23.23 -14.91 13.99
N PRO A 923 23.13 -15.86 13.04
CA PRO A 923 23.36 -17.27 13.34
C PRO A 923 24.80 -17.48 13.85
N ASN A 924 24.93 -18.06 15.05
CA ASN A 924 26.22 -18.48 15.63
C ASN A 924 26.74 -19.79 14.99
N SER A 925 26.59 -19.95 13.67
CA SER A 925 27.12 -21.09 12.93
C SER A 925 27.29 -20.75 11.44
N ARG A 926 28.04 -21.60 10.71
CA ARG A 926 28.15 -21.53 9.24
C ARG A 926 26.96 -22.21 8.51
N ASP A 927 25.93 -22.64 9.24
CA ASP A 927 24.66 -23.14 8.69
C ASP A 927 23.61 -22.02 8.68
N ASP A 928 22.82 -21.96 7.61
CA ASP A 928 21.57 -21.18 7.47
C ASP A 928 20.44 -21.72 8.39
N SER A 929 20.80 -22.16 9.59
CA SER A 929 19.92 -22.70 10.61
C SER A 929 19.09 -21.60 11.28
N SER A 930 17.87 -21.96 11.66
CA SER A 930 16.86 -21.04 12.17
C SER A 930 17.34 -20.28 13.42
N SER A 931 17.26 -18.95 13.37
CA SER A 931 17.68 -18.08 14.46
C SER A 931 16.46 -17.60 15.28
N PRO A 932 16.63 -17.17 16.54
CA PRO A 932 15.52 -16.69 17.37
C PRO A 932 14.75 -15.55 16.69
N ALA A 933 13.43 -15.53 16.88
CA ALA A 933 12.54 -14.47 16.40
C ALA A 933 12.56 -13.24 17.32
N PHE A 934 13.00 -13.41 18.57
CA PHE A 934 13.00 -12.37 19.59
C PHE A 934 14.32 -12.37 20.37
N HIS A 935 14.74 -11.20 20.85
CA HIS A 935 15.81 -11.13 21.83
C HIS A 935 15.40 -11.81 23.14
N LYS A 936 16.30 -12.57 23.78
CA LYS A 936 15.99 -13.29 25.03
C LYS A 936 15.30 -12.42 26.08
N ARG A 937 14.26 -12.95 26.73
CA ARG A 937 13.37 -12.29 27.71
C ARG A 937 12.55 -11.14 27.12
N THR A 938 12.17 -11.24 25.84
CA THR A 938 11.16 -10.34 25.25
C THR A 938 9.77 -10.75 25.74
N LEU A 939 9.05 -9.82 26.34
CA LEU A 939 7.72 -10.00 26.91
C LEU A 939 6.88 -8.74 26.66
N PHE A 940 5.56 -8.90 26.58
CA PHE A 940 4.63 -7.77 26.71
C PHE A 940 4.62 -7.28 28.16
N ARG A 941 4.79 -5.97 28.38
CA ARG A 941 4.76 -5.41 29.73
C ARG A 941 3.34 -5.39 30.30
N ASP A 942 3.25 -5.58 31.61
CA ASP A 942 2.00 -5.61 32.38
C ASP A 942 0.95 -6.63 31.91
N LEU A 943 1.32 -7.61 31.07
CA LEU A 943 0.42 -8.63 30.52
C LEU A 943 0.92 -10.03 30.79
N LYS A 944 0.06 -10.88 31.32
CA LYS A 944 0.29 -12.32 31.51
C LYS A 944 -0.26 -13.10 30.32
N MET A 945 0.58 -13.93 29.70
CA MET A 945 0.18 -14.90 28.68
C MET A 945 -0.11 -16.24 29.36
N HIS A 946 -1.17 -16.92 28.92
CA HIS A 946 -1.53 -18.26 29.38
C HIS A 946 -0.90 -19.36 28.50
N ALA A 947 -0.94 -19.17 27.18
CA ALA A 947 -0.40 -20.13 26.21
C ALA A 947 0.08 -19.40 24.93
N ILE A 948 1.06 -20.01 24.25
CA ILE A 948 1.57 -19.58 22.96
C ILE A 948 1.65 -20.81 22.05
N SER A 949 1.10 -20.73 20.84
CA SER A 949 1.26 -21.80 19.85
C SER A 949 1.54 -21.24 18.46
N ARG A 950 2.36 -21.95 17.68
CA ARG A 950 2.58 -21.66 16.27
C ARG A 950 1.40 -22.19 15.47
N THR A 951 0.89 -21.35 14.58
CA THR A 951 -0.28 -21.65 13.76
C THR A 951 0.01 -21.46 12.27
N SER A 952 -0.88 -21.93 11.39
CA SER A 952 -0.90 -21.51 9.99
C SER A 952 -1.05 -19.99 9.91
N LEU A 953 -0.74 -19.39 8.76
CA LEU A 953 -0.81 -17.93 8.59
C LEU A 953 -2.13 -17.34 9.10
N THR A 954 -3.26 -18.00 8.81
CA THR A 954 -4.63 -17.61 9.19
C THR A 954 -5.04 -17.96 10.63
N GLY A 955 -4.20 -18.63 11.42
CA GLY A 955 -4.53 -19.07 12.77
C GLY A 955 -5.40 -20.32 12.88
N LEU A 956 -5.81 -20.93 11.76
CA LEU A 956 -6.80 -22.04 11.75
C LEU A 956 -6.22 -23.42 12.08
N HIS A 957 -4.91 -23.61 11.94
CA HIS A 957 -4.24 -24.89 12.22
C HIS A 957 -3.11 -24.66 13.22
N GLU A 958 -3.20 -25.27 14.40
CA GLU A 958 -2.10 -25.32 15.37
C GLU A 958 -1.18 -26.51 15.06
N TRP A 959 0.14 -26.30 15.13
CA TRP A 959 1.14 -27.31 14.81
C TRP A 959 2.30 -27.41 15.81
N GLU A 960 2.54 -26.38 16.64
CA GLU A 960 3.60 -26.39 17.65
C GLU A 960 3.18 -25.57 18.88
N LYS A 961 3.52 -26.02 20.10
CA LYS A 961 3.28 -25.27 21.35
C LYS A 961 4.59 -24.73 21.90
N CYS A 962 4.65 -23.41 22.11
CA CYS A 962 5.80 -22.72 22.66
C CYS A 962 5.59 -22.48 24.17
N LYS A 963 6.64 -22.58 24.99
CA LYS A 963 6.53 -22.26 26.44
C LYS A 963 6.67 -20.75 26.67
N SER A 964 7.38 -20.07 25.78
CA SER A 964 7.72 -18.66 25.83
C SER A 964 7.98 -18.11 24.42
N LEU A 965 8.13 -16.79 24.30
CA LEU A 965 8.59 -16.17 23.05
C LEU A 965 10.06 -16.51 22.75
N ASP A 966 10.88 -16.82 23.77
CA ASP A 966 12.28 -17.20 23.61
C ASP A 966 12.47 -18.54 22.85
N ASP A 967 11.43 -19.37 22.76
CA ASP A 967 11.45 -20.66 22.03
C ASP A 967 11.23 -20.50 20.51
N VAL A 968 10.74 -19.34 20.06
CA VAL A 968 10.29 -19.14 18.67
C VAL A 968 11.47 -18.85 17.75
N GLN A 969 11.59 -19.64 16.68
CA GLN A 969 12.64 -19.50 15.66
C GLN A 969 12.07 -19.18 14.28
N MET A 970 12.81 -18.44 13.47
CA MET A 970 12.46 -18.06 12.10
C MET A 970 13.69 -18.03 11.20
N LYS A 971 13.60 -18.61 9.98
CA LYS A 971 14.60 -18.38 8.93
C LYS A 971 14.38 -17.02 8.25
N PRO A 972 15.39 -16.44 7.56
CA PRO A 972 15.19 -15.27 6.72
C PRO A 972 14.11 -15.50 5.64
N MET A 973 13.38 -14.44 5.30
CA MET A 973 12.23 -14.42 4.38
C MET A 973 10.99 -15.24 4.82
N GLU A 974 10.99 -15.87 6.00
CA GLU A 974 9.81 -16.59 6.50
C GLU A 974 8.81 -15.65 7.19
N LEU A 975 7.53 -15.99 7.03
CA LEU A 975 6.45 -15.56 7.91
C LEU A 975 6.25 -16.57 9.04
N THR A 976 5.86 -16.10 10.22
CA THR A 976 5.41 -16.97 11.31
C THR A 976 4.27 -16.32 12.08
N THR A 977 3.18 -17.07 12.27
CA THR A 977 2.04 -16.69 13.09
C THR A 977 2.09 -17.43 14.41
N LEU A 978 1.95 -16.68 15.50
CA LEU A 978 1.75 -17.20 16.84
C LEU A 978 0.33 -16.86 17.30
N ASN A 979 -0.39 -17.85 17.81
CA ASN A 979 -1.60 -17.63 18.59
C ASN A 979 -1.21 -17.42 20.06
N ILE A 980 -1.55 -16.26 20.62
CA ILE A 980 -1.23 -15.88 22.00
C ILE A 980 -2.54 -15.78 22.78
N THR A 981 -2.73 -16.70 23.72
CA THR A 981 -3.86 -16.69 24.66
C THR A 981 -3.45 -15.92 25.91
N PHE A 982 -4.21 -14.88 26.27
CA PHE A 982 -3.97 -14.09 27.47
C PHE A 982 -4.66 -14.71 28.69
N VAL A 983 -4.16 -14.41 29.89
CA VAL A 983 -4.94 -14.59 31.12
C VAL A 983 -6.10 -13.58 31.10
N LEU A 984 -7.29 -14.00 31.52
CA LEU A 984 -8.48 -13.14 31.67
C LEU A 984 -8.47 -12.42 33.02
#